data_AF-A0AAV6S8M4-F1
#
_entry.id   AF-A0AAV6S8M4-F1
#
_cell.length_a   1.000
_cell.length_b   1.000
_cell.length_c   1.000
_cell.angle_alpha   90.00
_cell.angle_beta   90.00
_cell.angle_gamma   90.00
#
_symmetry.space_group_name_H-M   'P 1'
#
loop_
_entity.id
_entity.type
_entity.pdbx_description
1 polymer ?
#
loop_
_entity_poly.entity_id
_entity_poly.type
_entity_poly.pdbx_seq_one_letter_code
_entity_poly.pdbx_strand_id
1 'polypeptide(L)'
;MICSSSSKISRQAACTHCVYRLIQATAVIFYWTWNYKKFTVYKGKKGTEVVPTEMQLTVCEPTTEAVVIMDPPRADGFLESSCAASLDGNVDTANDSSEEESTGEREEDIAVHNEAASSTKMTEVPAEQASNTQTVNTQRPNSLSVPAAADPGLWTSQGDTEVKLRMGDSGVAAETPLTIHQMFTSAVQRFGDVTALGWKEGEQQKSLNYRDYYQNCRIAAKSFLKLGLERYHGVGILGFNSPEWFMADIGAIFAGGFAVGIYTTNSPEACQYVAENCKANIIVVENHKQLQKILQVEDKLPHLKAIIQYKDALKEKRPNLYSWAEFMELGRHEPDAPLDVIISSQKPNQCCTLIYTSGTTGQPKGVMLSHDNLTWTALSISIHLKLTEAPEAQEVVVSYLPLSHIAAQMVDIWSTMKVGGATYFAQPDALKGSLVNTLKEVHPTVFMGVPRVWEKMQEKMKSVGAKSSTVRRKVAAWAKDVGLQTNLTKMNQNGAVSHTPLTYRVAKKLVFKKVRKALGLERCKKCFTGAAPITKDTLEFFLSLDIPLYELYGMSESSGPHTISLPDAYRLTSCGVELPGCKTKLHNRDEEGNGEICFWGRHVFMGYLNMPEKTEEALDAEGWLHSGDLGKHDQNKFLYITGRIKELIITAGGENIPPVPIEDAVKEAVPLISNAMLIGDKRKFLSMLLTVKCQVNAVTGEPEDELSPEAVEFCRRLGSNATRVSEIASGQDKAVNTTIQEGINRVNERAASNAQRIQKWIVLNQDFSVVGGELGPTMKLKRPVVMKMHKEQIENFYKELTTPTTPDNPLPSK
;
A
#
# COMPACT_ATOMS: atom_id res chain seq x y z
N MET A 1 30.18 21.36 -65.15
CA MET A 1 29.79 21.57 -66.57
C MET A 1 28.71 20.56 -66.92
N ILE A 2 27.69 20.98 -67.69
CA ILE A 2 26.86 20.19 -68.64
C ILE A 2 26.09 18.94 -68.13
N CYS A 3 24.86 18.79 -68.64
CA CYS A 3 23.86 17.72 -68.43
C CYS A 3 24.32 16.33 -68.95
N SER A 4 23.56 15.22 -68.86
CA SER A 4 22.14 14.91 -68.56
C SER A 4 22.05 13.40 -68.19
N SER A 5 20.94 12.73 -67.80
CA SER A 5 19.62 12.96 -67.18
C SER A 5 19.02 11.54 -66.98
N SER A 6 17.74 11.14 -66.80
CA SER A 6 16.35 11.63 -66.64
C SER A 6 15.58 10.40 -66.06
N SER A 7 14.44 10.40 -65.34
CA SER A 7 13.49 11.35 -64.71
C SER A 7 12.74 10.51 -63.62
N LYS A 8 11.75 10.89 -62.80
CA LYS A 8 10.64 11.88 -62.72
C LYS A 8 10.45 12.26 -61.22
N ILE A 9 9.90 13.40 -60.78
CA ILE A 9 8.48 13.88 -60.80
C ILE A 9 7.54 12.89 -60.05
N SER A 10 6.81 13.25 -58.98
CA SER A 10 6.30 14.57 -58.52
C SER A 10 6.44 14.82 -57.00
N ARG A 11 6.18 16.07 -56.53
CA ARG A 11 6.21 16.52 -55.12
C ARG A 11 5.35 17.79 -54.90
N GLN A 12 5.27 18.26 -53.64
CA GLN A 12 4.62 19.50 -53.11
C GLN A 12 3.09 19.41 -52.91
N ALA A 13 2.44 19.83 -51.82
CA ALA A 13 2.76 20.53 -50.55
C ALA A 13 2.59 22.08 -50.48
N ALA A 14 1.64 22.50 -49.61
CA ALA A 14 1.42 23.83 -49.02
C ALA A 14 1.03 24.98 -50.00
N CYS A 15 0.41 26.12 -49.60
CA CYS A 15 -0.10 26.55 -48.28
C CYS A 15 -1.21 27.62 -48.45
N THR A 16 -2.29 27.61 -47.64
CA THR A 16 -3.04 28.85 -47.31
C THR A 16 -3.83 28.69 -46.01
N HIS A 17 -3.96 29.77 -45.24
CA HIS A 17 -4.80 29.88 -44.04
C HIS A 17 -6.01 30.81 -44.33
N CYS A 18 -6.86 31.03 -43.32
CA CYS A 18 -7.97 32.01 -43.33
C CYS A 18 -9.19 31.72 -44.23
N VAL A 19 -10.03 30.78 -43.80
CA VAL A 19 -11.46 31.09 -43.56
C VAL A 19 -11.78 30.65 -42.13
N TYR A 20 -12.25 31.56 -41.28
CA TYR A 20 -12.58 31.29 -39.88
C TYR A 20 -13.79 32.13 -39.46
N ARG A 21 -14.70 31.54 -38.67
CA ARG A 21 -15.98 32.09 -38.18
C ARG A 21 -17.12 32.14 -39.22
N LEU A 22 -18.35 32.08 -38.68
CA LEU A 22 -19.65 31.83 -39.34
C LEU A 22 -19.72 30.40 -39.96
N ILE A 23 -20.62 29.49 -39.53
CA ILE A 23 -21.76 29.56 -38.58
C ILE A 23 -21.73 28.34 -37.62
N GLN A 24 -22.03 28.57 -36.33
CA GLN A 24 -22.58 27.54 -35.43
C GLN A 24 -24.11 27.61 -35.50
N ALA A 25 -24.79 26.52 -35.87
CA ALA A 25 -26.16 26.15 -35.45
C ALA A 25 -26.71 24.95 -36.26
N THR A 26 -27.68 24.24 -35.66
CA THR A 26 -28.68 23.39 -36.33
C THR A 26 -28.22 22.34 -37.36
N ALA A 27 -27.90 21.14 -36.87
CA ALA A 27 -28.14 19.87 -37.60
C ALA A 27 -28.26 18.65 -36.65
N VAL A 28 -28.93 18.78 -35.50
CA VAL A 28 -29.29 17.61 -34.66
C VAL A 28 -30.56 16.97 -35.22
N ILE A 29 -30.42 15.85 -35.93
CA ILE A 29 -31.46 14.86 -36.25
C ILE A 29 -30.78 13.65 -36.97
N PHE A 30 -31.38 12.46 -36.86
CA PHE A 30 -30.85 11.16 -37.35
C PHE A 30 -29.55 10.65 -36.73
N TYR A 31 -29.66 10.01 -35.56
CA TYR A 31 -29.26 8.59 -35.43
C TYR A 31 -29.99 7.92 -34.26
N TRP A 32 -31.28 7.58 -34.48
CA TRP A 32 -32.06 6.73 -33.57
C TRP A 32 -32.98 5.81 -34.38
N THR A 33 -33.43 4.72 -33.75
CA THR A 33 -34.30 3.66 -34.31
C THR A 33 -33.72 2.82 -35.46
N TRP A 34 -33.13 1.66 -35.12
CA TRP A 34 -33.55 0.41 -35.74
C TRP A 34 -33.62 -0.69 -34.67
N ASN A 35 -34.84 -1.03 -34.24
CA ASN A 35 -35.09 -2.07 -33.25
C ASN A 35 -36.48 -2.68 -33.53
N TYR A 36 -36.61 -4.01 -33.62
CA TYR A 36 -37.79 -4.62 -34.25
C TYR A 36 -38.34 -5.90 -33.59
N LYS A 37 -39.40 -5.70 -32.80
CA LYS A 37 -40.58 -6.56 -32.54
C LYS A 37 -40.43 -8.00 -32.01
N LYS A 38 -41.11 -8.25 -30.89
CA LYS A 38 -42.20 -9.26 -30.79
C LYS A 38 -43.41 -8.67 -30.03
N PHE A 39 -44.60 -9.26 -30.21
CA PHE A 39 -45.94 -8.68 -29.95
C PHE A 39 -46.91 -9.78 -29.42
N THR A 40 -48.05 -9.53 -28.76
CA THR A 40 -48.68 -8.24 -28.35
C THR A 40 -48.76 -8.11 -26.80
N VAL A 41 -49.85 -8.04 -26.01
CA VAL A 41 -51.34 -8.13 -26.13
C VAL A 41 -51.99 -7.09 -25.17
N TYR A 42 -53.28 -6.76 -25.34
CA TYR A 42 -54.00 -5.64 -24.70
C TYR A 42 -54.76 -5.94 -23.40
N LYS A 43 -54.78 -4.96 -22.47
CA LYS A 43 -55.95 -4.35 -21.75
C LYS A 43 -55.45 -3.48 -20.55
N GLY A 44 -55.90 -2.24 -20.27
CA GLY A 44 -56.65 -1.26 -21.07
C GLY A 44 -57.48 -0.24 -20.26
N LYS A 45 -57.32 1.08 -20.50
CA LYS A 45 -58.06 2.25 -19.91
C LYS A 45 -57.82 2.48 -18.39
N LYS A 46 -57.87 3.70 -17.82
CA LYS A 46 -58.24 5.06 -18.27
C LYS A 46 -57.59 6.12 -17.31
N GLY A 47 -57.40 7.37 -17.76
CA GLY A 47 -57.39 8.57 -16.86
C GLY A 47 -56.29 9.60 -17.15
N THR A 48 -56.58 10.90 -16.99
CA THR A 48 -55.70 12.03 -17.39
C THR A 48 -55.59 13.17 -16.35
N GLU A 49 -54.49 13.92 -16.49
CA GLU A 49 -54.34 15.39 -16.26
C GLU A 49 -54.18 16.00 -14.83
N VAL A 50 -52.90 16.32 -14.50
CA VAL A 50 -52.34 17.70 -14.35
C VAL A 50 -52.85 18.66 -13.23
N VAL A 51 -52.02 18.83 -12.16
CA VAL A 51 -51.36 20.07 -11.62
C VAL A 51 -52.19 21.38 -11.43
N PRO A 52 -51.98 22.23 -10.37
CA PRO A 52 -51.38 22.08 -9.01
C PRO A 52 -52.27 22.66 -7.87
N THR A 53 -51.77 22.75 -6.62
CA THR A 53 -51.62 23.99 -5.78
C THR A 53 -51.28 23.62 -4.30
N GLU A 54 -50.72 24.57 -3.55
CA GLU A 54 -50.23 24.45 -2.17
C GLU A 54 -51.33 24.26 -1.10
N MET A 55 -51.00 23.60 0.01
CA MET A 55 -51.49 24.01 1.34
C MET A 55 -50.55 23.49 2.46
N GLN A 56 -50.28 24.33 3.46
CA GLN A 56 -49.63 23.92 4.72
C GLN A 56 -50.67 23.34 5.70
N LEU A 57 -50.28 22.39 6.56
CA LEU A 57 -50.44 22.51 8.02
C LEU A 57 -49.74 21.38 8.82
N THR A 58 -49.38 21.72 10.05
CA THR A 58 -48.76 20.88 11.09
C THR A 58 -49.78 19.92 11.74
N VAL A 59 -49.33 18.83 12.40
CA VAL A 59 -49.78 18.45 13.77
C VAL A 59 -49.03 17.22 14.36
N CYS A 60 -48.62 17.39 15.63
CA CYS A 60 -48.33 16.45 16.73
C CYS A 60 -47.50 15.15 16.60
N GLU A 61 -46.66 14.96 17.63
CA GLU A 61 -46.17 13.70 18.20
C GLU A 61 -47.30 12.91 18.91
N PRO A 62 -47.03 11.67 19.36
CA PRO A 62 -47.36 11.35 20.75
C PRO A 62 -46.24 10.59 21.51
N THR A 63 -46.27 10.68 22.84
CA THR A 63 -45.30 10.09 23.76
C THR A 63 -45.73 8.75 24.37
N THR A 64 -44.72 7.96 24.75
CA THR A 64 -44.64 6.87 25.74
C THR A 64 -45.90 6.37 26.48
N GLU A 65 -46.10 5.04 26.49
CA GLU A 65 -46.32 4.24 27.72
C GLU A 65 -45.91 2.76 27.50
N ALA A 66 -46.03 1.87 28.49
CA ALA A 66 -45.28 0.59 28.57
C ALA A 66 -46.10 -0.65 29.04
N VAL A 67 -45.41 -1.74 29.44
CA VAL A 67 -45.84 -2.86 30.34
C VAL A 67 -46.15 -4.27 29.72
N VAL A 68 -45.16 -5.19 29.84
CA VAL A 68 -45.21 -6.60 30.34
C VAL A 68 -45.75 -7.81 29.52
N ILE A 69 -44.81 -8.76 29.26
CA ILE A 69 -44.82 -10.26 29.32
C ILE A 69 -45.93 -11.10 28.64
N MET A 70 -45.52 -12.03 27.73
CA MET A 70 -45.88 -13.47 27.78
C MET A 70 -45.03 -14.37 26.83
N ASP A 71 -44.47 -15.46 27.39
CA ASP A 71 -44.05 -16.72 26.71
C ASP A 71 -45.28 -17.67 26.55
N PRO A 72 -45.31 -18.80 25.79
CA PRO A 72 -44.24 -19.81 25.54
C PRO A 72 -44.28 -20.40 24.06
N PRO A 73 -43.84 -21.64 23.68
CA PRO A 73 -43.18 -22.74 24.41
C PRO A 73 -41.94 -23.42 23.74
N ARG A 74 -41.37 -24.41 24.45
CA ARG A 74 -40.23 -25.27 24.05
C ARG A 74 -40.66 -26.67 23.58
N ALA A 75 -39.72 -27.35 22.91
CA ALA A 75 -39.40 -28.79 23.06
C ALA A 75 -37.85 -28.89 22.94
N ASP A 76 -37.10 -29.30 23.97
CA ASP A 76 -36.79 -30.68 24.38
C ASP A 76 -35.85 -31.42 23.39
N GLY A 77 -34.65 -31.91 23.79
CA GLY A 77 -33.97 -31.80 25.09
C GLY A 77 -32.73 -32.73 25.21
N PHE A 78 -32.00 -32.66 26.34
CA PHE A 78 -30.97 -33.61 26.84
C PHE A 78 -29.67 -33.80 26.00
N LEU A 79 -28.46 -34.03 26.54
CA LEU A 79 -27.88 -34.05 27.91
C LEU A 79 -26.70 -33.03 27.94
N GLU A 80 -26.30 -32.41 29.06
CA GLU A 80 -25.65 -32.95 30.28
C GLU A 80 -24.34 -33.75 30.02
N SER A 81 -23.24 -33.59 30.79
CA SER A 81 -23.04 -32.82 32.04
C SER A 81 -21.57 -32.34 32.21
N SER A 82 -21.38 -31.37 33.13
CA SER A 82 -20.36 -31.29 34.21
C SER A 82 -18.85 -31.58 33.95
N CYS A 83 -17.90 -31.15 34.77
CA CYS A 83 -17.95 -30.35 36.01
C CYS A 83 -16.70 -29.46 36.16
N ALA A 84 -16.73 -28.50 37.07
CA ALA A 84 -15.55 -27.71 37.46
C ALA A 84 -14.67 -28.46 38.49
N ALA A 85 -13.39 -28.09 38.57
CA ALA A 85 -12.50 -28.44 39.67
C ALA A 85 -11.67 -27.21 40.07
N SER A 86 -11.64 -26.93 41.37
CA SER A 86 -10.89 -25.85 42.01
C SER A 86 -9.78 -26.43 42.89
N LEU A 87 -8.66 -25.70 43.05
CA LEU A 87 -8.13 -25.25 44.35
C LEU A 87 -6.69 -24.71 44.24
N ASP A 88 -6.50 -23.54 44.82
CA ASP A 88 -5.39 -23.03 45.64
C ASP A 88 -3.98 -23.66 45.56
N GLY A 89 -2.99 -22.78 45.44
CA GLY A 89 -1.59 -23.02 45.78
C GLY A 89 -0.93 -21.70 46.21
N ASN A 90 -0.82 -21.48 47.52
CA ASN A 90 -0.38 -20.21 48.11
C ASN A 90 0.90 -20.41 48.93
N VAL A 91 2.01 -19.78 48.53
CA VAL A 91 3.30 -19.80 49.27
C VAL A 91 4.00 -18.44 49.17
N ASP A 92 3.96 -17.73 50.31
CA ASP A 92 4.98 -16.88 50.94
C ASP A 92 5.71 -15.73 50.20
N THR A 93 6.07 -14.74 51.02
CA THR A 93 6.71 -13.47 50.66
C THR A 93 8.09 -13.31 51.26
N ALA A 94 8.93 -12.50 50.61
CA ALA A 94 10.14 -11.85 51.11
C ALA A 94 11.37 -12.74 51.43
N ASN A 95 12.52 -12.34 50.87
CA ASN A 95 13.45 -11.59 51.70
C ASN A 95 14.23 -10.54 50.86
N ASP A 96 14.96 -9.68 51.58
CA ASP A 96 15.72 -8.52 51.09
C ASP A 96 17.21 -8.84 50.88
N SER A 97 17.87 -8.14 49.95
CA SER A 97 19.34 -8.02 49.87
C SER A 97 19.76 -6.91 48.88
N SER A 98 20.22 -5.78 49.43
CA SER A 98 20.94 -4.73 48.69
C SER A 98 22.39 -5.12 48.43
N GLU A 99 22.93 -4.78 47.25
CA GLU A 99 24.37 -4.59 47.06
C GLU A 99 24.62 -3.23 46.38
N GLU A 100 25.15 -2.28 47.14
CA GLU A 100 25.94 -1.17 46.60
C GLU A 100 27.38 -1.66 46.45
N GLU A 101 28.03 -1.40 45.32
CA GLU A 101 29.49 -1.29 45.31
C GLU A 101 29.92 -0.11 44.43
N SER A 102 31.03 0.52 44.82
CA SER A 102 31.52 1.77 44.22
C SER A 102 33.04 1.69 43.99
N THR A 103 33.66 2.83 43.67
CA THR A 103 35.06 2.98 43.22
C THR A 103 35.32 2.50 41.78
N GLY A 104 36.21 3.15 41.02
CA GLY A 104 36.84 4.45 41.28
C GLY A 104 37.99 4.76 40.32
N GLU A 105 38.15 6.05 39.99
CA GLU A 105 39.30 6.69 39.32
C GLU A 105 39.68 6.14 37.90
N ARG A 106 40.25 6.91 36.95
CA ARG A 106 41.11 8.10 37.02
C ARG A 106 40.90 9.07 35.86
N GLU A 107 41.31 10.31 36.10
CA GLU A 107 41.66 11.31 35.09
C GLU A 107 43.10 11.09 34.59
N GLU A 108 43.44 11.57 33.39
CA GLU A 108 44.80 12.02 33.09
C GLU A 108 44.76 13.15 32.04
N ASP A 109 45.37 14.28 32.37
CA ASP A 109 45.44 15.50 31.52
C ASP A 109 46.41 15.35 30.34
N ILE A 110 46.30 16.26 29.35
CA ILE A 110 47.47 16.99 28.84
C ILE A 110 47.05 18.32 28.18
N ALA A 111 47.93 19.32 28.25
CA ALA A 111 47.56 20.72 28.24
C ALA A 111 47.79 21.49 26.91
N VAL A 112 46.88 22.44 26.66
CA VAL A 112 47.13 23.87 26.36
C VAL A 112 48.20 24.29 25.34
N HIS A 113 47.79 25.16 24.40
CA HIS A 113 48.55 26.39 24.10
C HIS A 113 47.62 27.60 23.90
N ASN A 114 48.07 28.77 24.33
CA ASN A 114 47.36 30.06 24.29
C ASN A 114 48.02 31.03 23.28
N GLU A 115 47.23 31.96 22.74
CA GLU A 115 47.49 33.41 22.57
C GLU A 115 46.18 34.05 22.01
N ALA A 116 45.51 35.07 22.58
CA ALA A 116 45.90 36.43 23.00
C ALA A 116 46.01 37.43 21.80
N ALA A 117 45.47 38.66 21.82
CA ALA A 117 44.56 39.37 22.75
C ALA A 117 44.00 40.69 22.12
N SER A 118 43.09 41.39 22.84
CA SER A 118 42.77 42.85 22.70
C SER A 118 41.92 43.29 21.47
N SER A 119 41.06 44.34 21.48
CA SER A 119 40.60 45.28 22.52
C SER A 119 39.23 45.95 22.20
N THR A 120 38.62 46.52 23.25
CA THR A 120 37.56 47.57 23.36
C THR A 120 37.62 48.77 22.36
N LYS A 121 36.62 49.67 22.15
CA LYS A 121 35.52 50.21 23.04
C LYS A 121 34.46 51.07 22.29
N MET A 122 33.29 51.32 22.92
CA MET A 122 32.38 52.53 22.88
C MET A 122 31.91 53.14 21.51
N THR A 123 30.61 53.15 21.12
CA THR A 123 29.44 54.01 21.51
C THR A 123 29.45 55.49 21.09
N GLU A 124 28.43 55.96 20.33
CA GLU A 124 27.69 57.22 20.60
C GLU A 124 26.41 57.42 19.72
N VAL A 125 25.56 58.39 20.08
CA VAL A 125 24.29 58.78 19.40
C VAL A 125 24.03 60.30 19.58
N PRO A 126 23.56 61.03 18.55
CA PRO A 126 22.88 62.33 18.69
C PRO A 126 21.48 62.41 18.04
N ALA A 127 20.76 63.53 18.22
CA ALA A 127 19.30 63.64 18.04
C ALA A 127 18.78 64.87 17.23
N GLU A 128 17.45 65.02 17.21
CA GLU A 128 16.54 65.94 16.49
C GLU A 128 16.91 67.45 16.37
N GLN A 129 16.42 68.15 15.32
CA GLN A 129 15.24 69.08 15.36
C GLN A 129 14.91 69.79 14.01
N ALA A 130 13.82 70.60 14.00
CA ALA A 130 13.10 71.21 12.86
C ALA A 130 13.87 72.32 12.07
N SER A 131 13.40 72.93 10.96
CA SER A 131 12.06 73.17 10.35
C SER A 131 12.19 73.29 8.79
N ASN A 132 11.19 73.52 7.90
CA ASN A 132 10.05 74.47 7.93
C ASN A 132 8.97 74.16 6.84
N THR A 133 7.87 74.93 6.77
CA THR A 133 6.61 74.62 6.03
C THR A 133 6.57 74.86 4.51
N GLN A 134 5.80 74.03 3.76
CA GLN A 134 4.69 74.54 2.90
C GLN A 134 3.66 73.48 2.41
N THR A 135 2.38 73.89 2.45
CA THR A 135 1.16 73.44 1.71
C THR A 135 0.87 71.96 1.35
N VAL A 136 -0.32 71.53 1.79
CA VAL A 136 -1.04 70.29 1.48
C VAL A 136 -1.27 70.06 -0.02
N ASN A 137 -1.12 68.81 -0.47
CA ASN A 137 -2.03 68.22 -1.47
C ASN A 137 -2.22 66.71 -1.18
N THR A 138 -3.47 66.21 -1.20
CA THR A 138 -3.79 64.87 -0.69
C THR A 138 -3.74 63.80 -1.78
N GLN A 139 -2.83 62.84 -1.65
CA GLN A 139 -2.88 61.55 -2.34
C GLN A 139 -2.82 60.41 -1.32
N ARG A 140 -3.50 59.29 -1.61
CA ARG A 140 -3.47 58.08 -0.77
C ARG A 140 -2.05 57.49 -0.79
N PRO A 141 -1.50 57.01 0.34
CA PRO A 141 -0.31 56.17 0.32
C PRO A 141 -0.52 54.97 -0.61
N ASN A 142 0.48 54.65 -1.43
CA ASN A 142 0.42 53.48 -2.29
C ASN A 142 0.24 52.21 -1.45
N SER A 143 -0.56 51.28 -1.97
CA SER A 143 -0.60 49.91 -1.47
C SER A 143 0.82 49.33 -1.40
N LEU A 144 1.21 48.80 -0.24
CA LEU A 144 2.39 47.94 -0.14
C LEU A 144 2.25 46.83 -1.18
N SER A 145 3.17 46.80 -2.14
CA SER A 145 3.17 45.80 -3.20
C SER A 145 3.52 44.45 -2.59
N VAL A 146 2.49 43.63 -2.30
CA VAL A 146 2.67 42.21 -1.99
C VAL A 146 3.53 41.62 -3.12
N PRO A 147 4.67 40.98 -2.81
CA PRO A 147 5.48 40.35 -3.84
C PRO A 147 4.61 39.41 -4.66
N ALA A 148 4.65 39.52 -5.99
CA ALA A 148 3.92 38.61 -6.84
C ALA A 148 4.36 37.19 -6.50
N ALA A 149 3.42 36.34 -6.07
CA ALA A 149 3.73 34.98 -5.67
C ALA A 149 4.43 34.28 -6.83
N ALA A 150 5.60 33.68 -6.56
CA ALA A 150 6.32 32.91 -7.55
C ALA A 150 5.42 31.79 -8.09
N ASP A 151 5.48 31.55 -9.41
CA ASP A 151 4.77 30.44 -10.04
C ASP A 151 5.19 29.13 -9.34
N PRO A 152 4.26 28.39 -8.72
CA PRO A 152 4.61 27.31 -7.80
C PRO A 152 5.46 26.23 -8.49
N GLY A 153 6.40 25.66 -7.73
CA GLY A 153 7.24 24.57 -8.23
C GLY A 153 6.44 23.31 -8.54
N LEU A 154 7.02 22.41 -9.34
CA LEU A 154 6.49 21.05 -9.54
C LEU A 154 6.60 20.17 -8.27
N TRP A 155 7.26 20.68 -7.22
CA TRP A 155 7.43 20.06 -5.91
C TRP A 155 7.66 21.12 -4.82
N THR A 156 7.62 20.68 -3.56
CA THR A 156 7.87 21.44 -2.33
C THR A 156 8.22 20.47 -1.19
N SER A 157 8.82 20.98 -0.11
CA SER A 157 8.96 20.25 1.17
C SER A 157 8.15 20.86 2.32
N GLN A 158 7.34 21.89 2.03
CA GLN A 158 6.50 22.61 2.99
C GLN A 158 5.03 22.21 2.80
N GLY A 159 4.43 21.58 3.82
CA GLY A 159 3.09 20.98 3.71
C GLY A 159 1.93 21.97 3.58
N ASP A 160 2.15 23.23 3.92
CA ASP A 160 1.21 24.35 3.84
C ASP A 160 1.22 25.06 2.47
N THR A 161 2.08 24.62 1.54
CA THR A 161 2.27 25.23 0.22
C THR A 161 1.54 24.50 -0.93
N GLU A 162 1.47 25.18 -2.07
CA GLU A 162 0.85 24.70 -3.30
C GLU A 162 1.90 24.29 -4.33
N VAL A 163 1.65 23.19 -5.06
CA VAL A 163 2.46 22.79 -6.22
C VAL A 163 1.77 23.08 -7.54
N LYS A 164 2.56 23.12 -8.62
CA LYS A 164 2.07 23.15 -9.99
C LYS A 164 1.76 21.74 -10.47
N LEU A 165 0.49 21.48 -10.79
CA LEU A 165 0.04 20.16 -11.23
C LEU A 165 0.63 19.81 -12.61
N ARG A 166 1.06 18.55 -12.76
CA ARG A 166 1.63 17.98 -14.00
C ARG A 166 0.54 17.68 -15.06
N MET A 167 -0.29 18.68 -15.36
CA MET A 167 -1.40 18.62 -16.32
C MET A 167 -0.90 18.23 -17.73
N GLY A 168 -1.78 17.60 -18.51
CA GLY A 168 -1.58 17.35 -19.94
C GLY A 168 -2.62 18.05 -20.79
N ASP A 169 -2.35 18.22 -22.09
CA ASP A 169 -3.19 19.00 -23.01
C ASP A 169 -4.48 18.28 -23.43
N SER A 170 -4.60 16.97 -23.19
CA SER A 170 -5.77 16.16 -23.56
C SER A 170 -5.89 14.86 -22.74
N GLY A 171 -7.06 14.22 -22.83
CA GLY A 171 -7.36 12.95 -22.18
C GLY A 171 -7.35 13.04 -20.66
N VAL A 172 -7.13 11.90 -19.99
CA VAL A 172 -7.19 11.79 -18.52
C VAL A 172 -6.26 12.77 -17.80
N ALA A 173 -5.12 13.15 -18.41
CA ALA A 173 -4.20 14.15 -17.84
C ALA A 173 -4.77 15.59 -17.81
N ALA A 174 -5.76 15.91 -18.64
CA ALA A 174 -6.40 17.22 -18.76
C ALA A 174 -7.63 17.40 -17.85
N GLU A 175 -8.16 16.31 -17.28
CA GLU A 175 -9.38 16.29 -16.46
C GLU A 175 -9.31 17.29 -15.29
N THR A 176 -10.41 17.99 -14.99
CA THR A 176 -10.42 19.06 -13.99
C THR A 176 -9.91 18.55 -12.62
N PRO A 177 -8.88 19.17 -12.03
CA PRO A 177 -8.41 18.82 -10.68
C PRO A 177 -9.49 18.96 -9.61
N LEU A 178 -9.57 18.00 -8.68
CA LEU A 178 -10.61 17.95 -7.64
C LEU A 178 -10.01 17.84 -6.23
N THR A 179 -10.66 18.48 -5.25
CA THR A 179 -10.43 18.20 -3.83
C THR A 179 -11.08 16.87 -3.43
N ILE A 180 -10.62 16.28 -2.33
CA ILE A 180 -11.25 15.07 -1.76
C ILE A 180 -12.72 15.33 -1.42
N HIS A 181 -13.05 16.52 -0.90
CA HIS A 181 -14.43 16.92 -0.63
C HIS A 181 -15.30 16.99 -1.89
N GLN A 182 -14.78 17.53 -3.00
CA GLN A 182 -15.50 17.56 -4.28
C GLN A 182 -15.75 16.14 -4.83
N MET A 183 -14.75 15.25 -4.75
CA MET A 183 -14.92 13.84 -5.14
C MET A 183 -15.97 13.13 -4.29
N PHE A 184 -15.92 13.29 -2.96
CA PHE A 184 -16.87 12.66 -2.05
C PHE A 184 -18.28 13.24 -2.21
N THR A 185 -18.43 14.55 -2.37
CA THR A 185 -19.72 15.19 -2.63
C THR A 185 -20.35 14.68 -3.93
N SER A 186 -19.54 14.49 -4.99
CA SER A 186 -20.00 13.83 -6.22
C SER A 186 -20.43 12.38 -5.98
N ALA A 187 -19.69 11.62 -5.17
CA ALA A 187 -20.09 10.26 -4.79
C ALA A 187 -21.42 10.22 -4.00
N VAL A 188 -21.65 11.16 -3.08
CA VAL A 188 -22.92 11.28 -2.33
C VAL A 188 -24.08 11.66 -3.26
N GLN A 189 -23.87 12.56 -4.22
CA GLN A 189 -24.89 12.95 -5.20
C GLN A 189 -25.28 11.80 -6.14
N ARG A 190 -24.34 10.91 -6.50
CA ARG A 190 -24.54 9.81 -7.45
C ARG A 190 -24.96 8.49 -6.78
N PHE A 191 -24.45 8.25 -5.58
CA PHE A 191 -24.48 6.94 -4.90
C PHE A 191 -24.90 7.04 -3.43
N GLY A 192 -25.46 8.16 -2.97
CA GLY A 192 -25.67 8.48 -1.55
C GLY A 192 -26.32 7.37 -0.71
N ASP A 193 -27.31 6.68 -1.27
CA ASP A 193 -28.08 5.64 -0.56
C ASP A 193 -27.53 4.21 -0.79
N VAL A 194 -26.41 4.08 -1.52
CA VAL A 194 -25.69 2.83 -1.76
C VAL A 194 -24.70 2.59 -0.62
N THR A 195 -24.57 1.33 -0.17
CA THR A 195 -23.57 0.90 0.83
C THR A 195 -22.15 1.29 0.42
N ALA A 196 -21.49 2.11 1.23
CA ALA A 196 -20.09 2.49 1.09
C ALA A 196 -19.18 1.57 1.93
N LEU A 197 -19.57 1.33 3.20
CA LEU A 197 -18.77 0.60 4.18
C LEU A 197 -19.57 -0.55 4.79
N GLY A 198 -18.90 -1.67 5.07
CA GLY A 198 -19.45 -2.83 5.77
C GLY A 198 -18.45 -3.45 6.75
N TRP A 199 -18.90 -3.88 7.92
CA TRP A 199 -18.06 -4.54 8.92
C TRP A 199 -18.88 -5.49 9.80
N LYS A 200 -18.18 -6.29 10.59
CA LYS A 200 -18.77 -7.27 11.51
C LYS A 200 -18.37 -6.94 12.94
N GLU A 201 -19.36 -6.83 13.82
CA GLU A 201 -19.20 -6.53 15.24
C GLU A 201 -19.84 -7.68 16.05
N GLY A 202 -19.00 -8.50 16.68
CA GLY A 202 -19.42 -9.80 17.19
C GLY A 202 -19.95 -10.69 16.05
N GLU A 203 -21.23 -11.05 16.11
CA GLU A 203 -21.92 -11.77 15.03
C GLU A 203 -22.70 -10.85 14.08
N GLN A 204 -22.94 -9.58 14.47
CA GLN A 204 -23.75 -8.65 13.69
C GLN A 204 -22.98 -8.09 12.50
N GLN A 205 -23.63 -8.04 11.34
CA GLN A 205 -23.14 -7.28 10.18
C GLN A 205 -23.71 -5.86 10.27
N LYS A 206 -22.84 -4.85 10.14
CA LYS A 206 -23.18 -3.43 10.12
C LYS A 206 -22.67 -2.79 8.83
N SER A 207 -23.31 -1.70 8.41
CA SER A 207 -22.96 -0.98 7.19
C SER A 207 -23.34 0.51 7.27
N LEU A 208 -22.70 1.31 6.43
CA LEU A 208 -23.06 2.70 6.15
C LEU A 208 -23.18 2.91 4.65
N ASN A 209 -24.17 3.71 4.24
CA ASN A 209 -24.24 4.22 2.86
C ASN A 209 -23.32 5.44 2.69
N TYR A 210 -23.16 5.92 1.46
CA TYR A 210 -22.31 7.09 1.16
C TYR A 210 -22.75 8.38 1.88
N ARG A 211 -24.07 8.58 2.06
CA ARG A 211 -24.65 9.76 2.72
C ARG A 211 -24.30 9.80 4.22
N ASP A 212 -24.51 8.69 4.93
CA ASP A 212 -24.23 8.58 6.36
C ASP A 212 -22.73 8.57 6.64
N TYR A 213 -21.94 7.92 5.77
CA TYR A 213 -20.48 7.98 5.83
C TYR A 213 -19.96 9.42 5.67
N TYR A 214 -20.46 10.18 4.69
CA TYR A 214 -20.09 11.60 4.52
C TYR A 214 -20.47 12.47 5.72
N GLN A 215 -21.65 12.26 6.30
CA GLN A 215 -22.06 13.01 7.50
C GLN A 215 -21.21 12.66 8.73
N ASN A 216 -20.84 11.39 8.91
CA ASN A 216 -19.92 10.99 9.97
C ASN A 216 -18.53 11.61 9.78
N CYS A 217 -18.01 11.72 8.54
CA CYS A 217 -16.76 12.44 8.28
C CYS A 217 -16.86 13.95 8.58
N ARG A 218 -18.00 14.60 8.32
CA ARG A 218 -18.24 16.01 8.73
C ARG A 218 -18.30 16.17 10.24
N ILE A 219 -18.94 15.23 10.95
CA ILE A 219 -18.99 15.22 12.41
C ILE A 219 -17.57 15.07 12.97
N ALA A 220 -16.79 14.09 12.50
CA ALA A 220 -15.39 13.92 12.89
C ALA A 220 -14.54 15.18 12.61
N ALA A 221 -14.71 15.82 11.45
CA ALA A 221 -14.04 17.07 11.12
C ALA A 221 -14.38 18.21 12.10
N LYS A 222 -15.66 18.42 12.42
CA LYS A 222 -16.08 19.40 13.44
C LYS A 222 -15.54 19.06 14.83
N SER A 223 -15.50 17.78 15.19
CA SER A 223 -14.90 17.31 16.44
C SER A 223 -13.39 17.60 16.52
N PHE A 224 -12.65 17.40 15.43
CA PHE A 224 -11.22 17.76 15.38
C PHE A 224 -11.01 19.27 15.52
N LEU A 225 -11.81 20.10 14.85
CA LEU A 225 -11.78 21.56 15.01
C LEU A 225 -12.11 21.98 16.46
N LYS A 226 -13.09 21.33 17.10
CA LYS A 226 -13.45 21.57 18.50
C LYS A 226 -12.34 21.20 19.48
N LEU A 227 -11.56 20.16 19.18
CA LEU A 227 -10.36 19.76 19.91
C LEU A 227 -9.11 20.56 19.49
N GLY A 228 -9.28 21.62 18.68
CA GLY A 228 -8.24 22.59 18.36
C GLY A 228 -7.26 22.14 17.28
N LEU A 229 -7.64 21.26 16.36
CA LEU A 229 -6.84 20.97 15.16
C LEU A 229 -6.62 22.26 14.35
N GLU A 230 -5.36 22.64 14.19
CA GLU A 230 -4.95 23.73 13.30
C GLU A 230 -4.82 23.23 11.86
N ARG A 231 -4.95 24.15 10.89
CA ARG A 231 -4.64 23.84 9.50
C ARG A 231 -3.19 23.38 9.35
N TYR A 232 -2.96 22.46 8.42
CA TYR A 232 -1.63 21.92 8.10
C TYR A 232 -0.88 21.30 9.30
N HIS A 233 -1.62 20.83 10.30
CA HIS A 233 -1.12 20.00 11.39
C HIS A 233 -1.67 18.57 11.27
N GLY A 234 -0.93 17.59 11.77
CA GLY A 234 -1.28 16.17 11.63
C GLY A 234 -2.44 15.72 12.52
N VAL A 235 -3.25 14.81 11.99
CA VAL A 235 -4.04 13.84 12.75
C VAL A 235 -3.41 12.46 12.55
N GLY A 236 -2.72 11.98 13.59
CA GLY A 236 -2.09 10.66 13.59
C GLY A 236 -3.11 9.55 13.80
N ILE A 237 -3.14 8.52 12.95
CA ILE A 237 -4.13 7.43 13.01
C ILE A 237 -3.39 6.09 13.18
N LEU A 238 -3.34 5.60 14.42
CA LEU A 238 -2.59 4.41 14.86
C LEU A 238 -3.55 3.26 15.20
N GLY A 239 -3.89 2.44 14.22
CA GLY A 239 -4.85 1.35 14.42
C GLY A 239 -5.09 0.47 13.20
N PHE A 240 -5.81 -0.64 13.39
CA PHE A 240 -6.22 -1.53 12.29
C PHE A 240 -7.40 -0.96 11.49
N ASN A 241 -7.56 -1.45 10.25
CA ASN A 241 -8.55 -0.99 9.30
C ASN A 241 -9.99 -1.08 9.86
N SER A 242 -10.72 0.03 9.81
CA SER A 242 -12.04 0.18 10.44
C SER A 242 -12.81 1.37 9.86
N PRO A 243 -14.15 1.44 10.02
CA PRO A 243 -14.94 2.62 9.66
C PRO A 243 -14.46 3.89 10.38
N GLU A 244 -14.03 3.77 11.63
CA GLU A 244 -13.52 4.87 12.46
C GLU A 244 -12.19 5.41 11.91
N TRP A 245 -11.31 4.54 11.42
CA TRP A 245 -10.09 4.93 10.70
C TRP A 245 -10.43 5.79 9.46
N PHE A 246 -11.40 5.34 8.65
CA PHE A 246 -11.87 6.05 7.46
C PHE A 246 -12.48 7.42 7.79
N MET A 247 -13.27 7.51 8.86
CA MET A 247 -13.87 8.76 9.33
C MET A 247 -12.84 9.73 9.90
N ALA A 248 -11.79 9.23 10.56
CA ALA A 248 -10.69 10.03 11.06
C ALA A 248 -9.82 10.61 9.93
N ASP A 249 -9.50 9.80 8.91
CA ASP A 249 -8.70 10.22 7.75
C ASP A 249 -9.41 11.33 6.96
N ILE A 250 -10.63 11.08 6.49
CA ILE A 250 -11.40 12.10 5.75
C ILE A 250 -11.80 13.27 6.66
N GLY A 251 -12.09 13.03 7.95
CA GLY A 251 -12.39 14.09 8.91
C GLY A 251 -11.23 15.06 9.09
N ALA A 252 -9.99 14.56 9.17
CA ALA A 252 -8.78 15.38 9.23
C ALA A 252 -8.61 16.22 7.96
N ILE A 253 -8.80 15.60 6.79
CA ILE A 253 -8.75 16.27 5.48
C ILE A 253 -9.82 17.37 5.40
N PHE A 254 -11.07 17.09 5.78
CA PHE A 254 -12.16 18.08 5.77
C PHE A 254 -11.89 19.25 6.73
N ALA A 255 -11.29 18.98 7.90
CA ALA A 255 -10.85 20.01 8.85
C ALA A 255 -9.60 20.79 8.40
N GLY A 256 -8.98 20.44 7.26
CA GLY A 256 -7.82 21.14 6.71
C GLY A 256 -6.48 20.84 7.40
N GLY A 257 -6.44 19.77 8.22
CA GLY A 257 -5.20 19.16 8.69
C GLY A 257 -4.68 18.09 7.72
N PHE A 258 -3.61 17.39 8.10
CA PHE A 258 -3.12 16.24 7.35
C PHE A 258 -3.66 14.93 7.95
N ALA A 259 -4.16 14.02 7.12
CA ALA A 259 -4.37 12.64 7.52
C ALA A 259 -3.02 11.89 7.55
N VAL A 260 -2.69 11.26 8.69
CA VAL A 260 -1.36 10.64 8.91
C VAL A 260 -1.50 9.23 9.46
N GLY A 261 -1.46 8.22 8.58
CA GLY A 261 -1.54 6.82 9.00
C GLY A 261 -0.25 6.34 9.66
N ILE A 262 -0.33 5.83 10.90
CA ILE A 262 0.80 5.29 11.67
C ILE A 262 0.65 3.76 11.78
N TYR A 263 1.71 3.00 11.47
CA TYR A 263 1.65 1.54 11.50
C TYR A 263 1.51 1.01 12.94
N THR A 264 0.58 0.07 13.15
CA THR A 264 0.35 -0.59 14.45
C THR A 264 1.55 -1.37 14.99
N THR A 265 2.57 -1.60 14.15
CA THR A 265 3.86 -2.23 14.46
C THR A 265 4.95 -1.25 14.92
N ASN A 266 4.74 0.07 14.83
CA ASN A 266 5.73 1.06 15.29
C ASN A 266 5.94 0.96 16.81
N SER A 267 7.17 1.20 17.26
CA SER A 267 7.51 1.43 18.67
C SER A 267 7.06 2.83 19.14
N PRO A 268 7.08 3.15 20.44
CA PRO A 268 6.75 4.49 20.95
C PRO A 268 7.57 5.59 20.27
N GLU A 269 8.87 5.39 20.07
CA GLU A 269 9.79 6.37 19.46
C GLU A 269 9.51 6.56 17.97
N ALA A 270 9.13 5.47 17.28
CA ALA A 270 8.70 5.53 15.88
C ALA A 270 7.29 6.13 15.71
N CYS A 271 6.47 6.19 16.77
CA CYS A 271 5.25 6.98 16.81
C CYS A 271 5.56 8.46 17.12
N GLN A 272 6.44 8.73 18.09
CA GLN A 272 6.92 10.06 18.47
C GLN A 272 7.44 10.81 17.25
N TYR A 273 8.42 10.24 16.55
CA TYR A 273 9.03 10.86 15.36
C TYR A 273 8.00 11.25 14.29
N VAL A 274 7.01 10.38 14.02
CA VAL A 274 5.95 10.66 13.04
C VAL A 274 5.07 11.81 13.52
N ALA A 275 4.69 11.81 14.80
CA ALA A 275 3.86 12.86 15.40
C ALA A 275 4.58 14.21 15.49
N GLU A 276 5.87 14.24 15.81
CA GLU A 276 6.71 15.45 15.77
C GLU A 276 6.83 15.99 14.34
N ASN A 277 7.19 15.14 13.38
CA ASN A 277 7.46 15.56 12.00
C ASN A 277 6.23 16.13 11.27
N CYS A 278 5.02 15.62 11.56
CA CYS A 278 3.76 16.19 11.05
C CYS A 278 3.11 17.22 11.99
N LYS A 279 3.75 17.60 13.10
CA LYS A 279 3.20 18.46 14.16
C LYS A 279 1.79 18.01 14.58
N ALA A 280 1.64 16.74 14.96
CA ALA A 280 0.34 16.16 15.25
C ALA A 280 -0.37 16.92 16.38
N ASN A 281 -1.53 17.50 16.06
CA ASN A 281 -2.40 18.08 17.08
C ASN A 281 -3.28 17.03 17.75
N ILE A 282 -3.61 15.96 17.04
CA ILE A 282 -4.55 14.94 17.51
C ILE A 282 -4.02 13.56 17.12
N ILE A 283 -4.15 12.57 18.01
CA ILE A 283 -3.82 11.17 17.70
C ILE A 283 -5.03 10.26 18.00
N VAL A 284 -5.51 9.59 16.96
CA VAL A 284 -6.58 8.59 16.98
C VAL A 284 -5.93 7.21 17.09
N VAL A 285 -6.22 6.46 18.16
CA VAL A 285 -5.65 5.15 18.47
C VAL A 285 -6.73 4.08 18.50
N GLU A 286 -6.44 2.86 18.03
CA GLU A 286 -7.43 1.78 18.04
C GLU A 286 -7.90 1.48 19.47
N ASN A 287 -6.98 1.06 20.33
CA ASN A 287 -7.28 0.48 21.63
C ASN A 287 -6.17 0.83 22.64
N HIS A 288 -6.37 0.39 23.89
CA HIS A 288 -5.45 0.68 24.98
C HIS A 288 -3.98 0.26 24.72
N LYS A 289 -3.72 -0.80 23.91
CA LYS A 289 -2.35 -1.19 23.55
C LYS A 289 -1.66 -0.14 22.65
N GLN A 290 -2.42 0.52 21.77
CA GLN A 290 -1.88 1.61 20.95
C GLN A 290 -1.81 2.93 21.73
N LEU A 291 -2.80 3.21 22.59
CA LEU A 291 -2.79 4.34 23.53
C LEU A 291 -1.50 4.38 24.37
N GLN A 292 -1.14 3.26 25.02
CA GLN A 292 0.03 3.21 25.88
C GLN A 292 1.35 3.56 25.17
N LYS A 293 1.46 3.36 23.85
CA LYS A 293 2.65 3.80 23.08
C LYS A 293 2.75 5.33 22.98
N ILE A 294 1.61 6.01 22.87
CA ILE A 294 1.55 7.47 22.82
C ILE A 294 1.82 8.06 24.20
N LEU A 295 1.23 7.48 25.25
CA LEU A 295 1.44 7.93 26.63
C LEU A 295 2.90 7.78 27.11
N GLN A 296 3.69 6.86 26.54
CA GLN A 296 5.13 6.71 26.78
C GLN A 296 6.01 7.83 26.19
N VAL A 297 5.45 8.68 25.31
CA VAL A 297 6.16 9.78 24.62
C VAL A 297 5.37 11.08 24.59
N GLU A 298 4.25 11.16 25.34
CA GLU A 298 3.33 12.30 25.38
C GLU A 298 4.04 13.59 25.86
N ASP A 299 5.03 13.45 26.74
CA ASP A 299 5.92 14.49 27.22
C ASP A 299 6.75 15.18 26.12
N LYS A 300 6.97 14.49 24.99
CA LYS A 300 7.77 14.94 23.85
C LYS A 300 6.93 15.42 22.66
N LEU A 301 5.60 15.50 22.81
CA LEU A 301 4.68 15.90 21.74
C LEU A 301 4.08 17.29 22.00
N PRO A 302 4.85 18.39 21.88
CA PRO A 302 4.44 19.74 22.28
C PRO A 302 3.25 20.31 21.47
N HIS A 303 2.89 19.68 20.36
CA HIS A 303 1.74 20.06 19.55
C HIS A 303 0.46 19.28 19.89
N LEU A 304 0.53 18.21 20.70
CA LEU A 304 -0.57 17.28 20.95
C LEU A 304 -1.60 17.86 21.93
N LYS A 305 -2.85 17.98 21.45
CA LYS A 305 -3.99 18.56 22.18
C LYS A 305 -4.99 17.50 22.64
N ALA A 306 -5.17 16.42 21.87
CA ALA A 306 -6.12 15.37 22.19
C ALA A 306 -5.70 13.98 21.66
N ILE A 307 -6.12 12.94 22.39
CA ILE A 307 -6.02 11.52 22.02
C ILE A 307 -7.42 10.93 22.00
N ILE A 308 -7.76 10.14 20.98
CA ILE A 308 -9.07 9.48 20.85
C ILE A 308 -8.89 7.97 20.72
N GLN A 309 -9.45 7.19 21.65
CA GLN A 309 -9.51 5.72 21.55
C GLN A 309 -10.82 5.30 20.87
N TYR A 310 -10.76 4.54 19.78
CA TYR A 310 -11.96 4.18 19.00
C TYR A 310 -12.51 2.76 19.17
N LYS A 311 -11.84 1.93 19.96
CA LYS A 311 -12.26 0.58 20.29
C LYS A 311 -11.94 0.26 21.75
N ASP A 312 -12.73 -0.63 22.33
CA ASP A 312 -12.74 -0.98 23.75
C ASP A 312 -13.09 0.22 24.67
N ALA A 313 -13.51 -0.07 25.91
CA ALA A 313 -13.69 0.97 26.91
C ALA A 313 -12.36 1.63 27.28
N LEU A 314 -12.40 2.91 27.62
CA LEU A 314 -11.25 3.59 28.22
C LEU A 314 -10.97 3.02 29.61
N LYS A 315 -9.75 2.51 29.83
CA LYS A 315 -9.30 2.01 31.15
C LYS A 315 -8.89 3.12 32.12
N GLU A 316 -8.56 4.29 31.59
CA GLU A 316 -8.18 5.49 32.33
C GLU A 316 -8.89 6.70 31.73
N LYS A 317 -9.12 7.74 32.54
CA LYS A 317 -9.66 9.03 32.09
C LYS A 317 -8.62 10.12 32.33
N ARG A 318 -8.37 10.93 31.30
CA ARG A 318 -7.43 12.07 31.29
C ARG A 318 -8.08 13.27 30.60
N PRO A 319 -7.71 14.52 30.91
CA PRO A 319 -8.34 15.71 30.32
C PRO A 319 -8.27 15.80 28.80
N ASN A 320 -7.27 15.16 28.19
CA ASN A 320 -7.03 15.11 26.75
C ASN A 320 -7.44 13.78 26.09
N LEU A 321 -8.05 12.83 26.83
CA LEU A 321 -8.33 11.48 26.35
C LEU A 321 -9.84 11.21 26.22
N TYR A 322 -10.29 11.02 24.98
CA TYR A 322 -11.69 10.82 24.61
C TYR A 322 -11.92 9.41 24.09
N SER A 323 -13.11 8.85 24.33
CA SER A 323 -13.61 7.72 23.54
C SER A 323 -14.16 8.24 22.20
N TRP A 324 -14.27 7.36 21.19
CA TRP A 324 -14.88 7.73 19.90
C TRP A 324 -16.33 8.22 20.02
N ALA A 325 -17.10 7.70 20.98
CA ALA A 325 -18.45 8.19 21.25
C ALA A 325 -18.42 9.65 21.74
N GLU A 326 -17.58 9.97 22.73
CA GLU A 326 -17.41 11.35 23.24
C GLU A 326 -16.86 12.29 22.15
N PHE A 327 -15.88 11.81 21.36
CA PHE A 327 -15.31 12.55 20.24
C PHE A 327 -16.39 12.91 19.20
N MET A 328 -17.18 11.94 18.72
CA MET A 328 -18.23 12.20 17.72
C MET A 328 -19.33 13.10 18.27
N GLU A 329 -19.63 13.05 19.58
CA GLU A 329 -20.69 13.86 20.18
C GLU A 329 -20.36 15.36 20.24
N LEU A 330 -19.07 15.72 20.38
CA LEU A 330 -18.60 17.10 20.25
C LEU A 330 -19.05 17.72 18.91
N GLY A 331 -18.73 17.04 17.80
CA GLY A 331 -19.00 17.52 16.45
C GLY A 331 -20.48 17.53 16.06
N ARG A 332 -21.36 16.81 16.78
CA ARG A 332 -22.82 16.94 16.54
C ARG A 332 -23.36 18.32 16.90
N HIS A 333 -22.78 18.95 17.93
CA HIS A 333 -23.27 20.19 18.51
C HIS A 333 -22.63 21.45 17.89
N GLU A 334 -21.48 21.31 17.21
CA GLU A 334 -20.85 22.42 16.51
C GLU A 334 -21.58 22.78 15.20
N PRO A 335 -21.63 24.07 14.82
CA PRO A 335 -22.22 24.50 13.55
C PRO A 335 -21.37 24.09 12.34
N ASP A 336 -22.01 23.93 11.18
CA ASP A 336 -21.35 23.51 9.93
C ASP A 336 -20.54 24.65 9.26
N ALA A 337 -20.93 25.91 9.45
CA ALA A 337 -20.34 27.04 8.73
C ALA A 337 -18.81 27.21 8.87
N PRO A 338 -18.18 27.04 10.05
CA PRO A 338 -16.71 27.10 10.18
C PRO A 338 -16.01 26.00 9.38
N LEU A 339 -16.58 24.79 9.34
CA LEU A 339 -16.05 23.69 8.55
C LEU A 339 -16.20 23.97 7.05
N ASP A 340 -17.34 24.48 6.60
CA ASP A 340 -17.56 24.78 5.19
C ASP A 340 -16.67 25.91 4.67
N VAL A 341 -16.35 26.91 5.50
CA VAL A 341 -15.32 27.91 5.18
C VAL A 341 -13.96 27.23 4.96
N ILE A 342 -13.54 26.32 5.85
CA ILE A 342 -12.26 25.61 5.70
C ILE A 342 -12.25 24.75 4.43
N ILE A 343 -13.28 23.93 4.22
CA ILE A 343 -13.46 23.09 3.02
C ILE A 343 -13.40 23.93 1.73
N SER A 344 -14.11 25.07 1.68
CA SER A 344 -14.13 25.94 0.50
C SER A 344 -12.78 26.63 0.22
N SER A 345 -11.88 26.69 1.21
CA SER A 345 -10.53 27.25 1.07
C SER A 345 -9.47 26.25 0.58
N GLN A 346 -9.81 24.96 0.49
CA GLN A 346 -8.90 23.90 0.03
C GLN A 346 -8.79 23.90 -1.50
N LYS A 347 -7.60 23.59 -2.00
CA LYS A 347 -7.34 23.48 -3.44
C LYS A 347 -6.80 22.11 -3.82
N PRO A 348 -7.06 21.59 -5.03
CA PRO A 348 -6.58 20.27 -5.46
C PRO A 348 -5.06 20.06 -5.31
N ASN A 349 -4.28 21.13 -5.42
CA ASN A 349 -2.81 21.13 -5.38
C ASN A 349 -2.18 21.43 -4.00
N GLN A 350 -2.96 21.43 -2.93
CA GLN A 350 -2.49 21.49 -1.53
C GLN A 350 -2.36 20.08 -0.93
N CYS A 351 -1.45 19.90 0.02
CA CYS A 351 -1.23 18.62 0.72
C CYS A 351 -2.43 18.29 1.63
N CYS A 352 -2.81 17.01 1.67
CA CYS A 352 -3.90 16.53 2.52
C CYS A 352 -3.60 15.21 3.25
N THR A 353 -2.66 14.38 2.75
CA THR A 353 -2.30 13.08 3.34
C THR A 353 -0.78 12.93 3.41
N LEU A 354 -0.27 12.40 4.52
CA LEU A 354 1.14 12.06 4.71
C LEU A 354 1.31 10.54 4.82
N ILE A 355 2.10 9.95 3.91
CA ILE A 355 2.43 8.52 3.92
C ILE A 355 3.88 8.35 4.36
N TYR A 356 4.11 7.82 5.56
CA TYR A 356 5.47 7.63 6.08
C TYR A 356 6.13 6.36 5.54
N THR A 357 7.17 6.51 4.73
CA THR A 357 7.93 5.39 4.15
C THR A 357 9.20 5.09 4.95
N SER A 358 9.32 3.85 5.45
CA SER A 358 10.58 3.37 6.03
C SER A 358 11.59 3.11 4.91
N GLY A 359 12.61 3.97 4.80
CA GLY A 359 13.75 3.74 3.92
C GLY A 359 14.60 2.55 4.39
N THR A 360 15.59 2.15 3.58
CA THR A 360 16.46 1.01 3.92
C THR A 360 17.43 1.29 5.08
N THR A 361 17.75 2.56 5.36
CA THR A 361 18.87 2.95 6.27
C THR A 361 18.63 4.23 7.10
N GLY A 362 17.39 4.73 7.25
CA GLY A 362 17.15 6.00 7.95
C GLY A 362 15.73 6.17 8.52
N GLN A 363 15.48 7.31 9.16
CA GLN A 363 14.17 7.67 9.70
C GLN A 363 13.08 7.69 8.60
N PRO A 364 11.80 7.40 8.92
CA PRO A 364 10.72 7.39 7.95
C PRO A 364 10.53 8.73 7.24
N LYS A 365 10.34 8.74 5.91
CA LYS A 365 10.11 9.99 5.17
C LYS A 365 8.60 10.23 5.00
N GLY A 366 8.12 11.41 5.38
CA GLY A 366 6.71 11.79 5.18
C GLY A 366 6.44 12.20 3.73
N VAL A 367 5.91 11.29 2.91
CA VAL A 367 5.51 11.55 1.51
C VAL A 367 4.26 12.43 1.51
N MET A 368 4.36 13.63 0.94
CA MET A 368 3.25 14.59 0.84
C MET A 368 2.39 14.34 -0.39
N LEU A 369 1.13 13.97 -0.17
CA LEU A 369 0.13 13.74 -1.21
C LEU A 369 -0.92 14.86 -1.21
N SER A 370 -1.06 15.50 -2.37
CA SER A 370 -2.10 16.49 -2.63
C SER A 370 -3.48 15.84 -2.81
N HIS A 371 -4.55 16.64 -2.75
CA HIS A 371 -5.87 16.09 -3.08
C HIS A 371 -5.93 15.59 -4.54
N ASP A 372 -5.30 16.28 -5.51
CA ASP A 372 -5.25 15.87 -6.92
C ASP A 372 -4.46 14.57 -7.10
N ASN A 373 -3.34 14.39 -6.38
CA ASN A 373 -2.59 13.13 -6.35
C ASN A 373 -3.52 11.93 -6.07
N LEU A 374 -4.48 12.09 -5.15
CA LEU A 374 -5.40 11.02 -4.76
C LEU A 374 -6.61 10.92 -5.71
N THR A 375 -7.32 12.03 -5.97
CA THR A 375 -8.55 12.03 -6.79
C THR A 375 -8.28 11.70 -8.25
N TRP A 376 -7.17 12.18 -8.83
CA TRP A 376 -6.77 11.88 -10.20
C TRP A 376 -6.33 10.42 -10.36
N THR A 377 -5.58 9.88 -9.40
CA THR A 377 -5.12 8.49 -9.46
C THR A 377 -6.30 7.52 -9.37
N ALA A 378 -7.28 7.79 -8.49
CA ALA A 378 -8.53 7.02 -8.43
C ALA A 378 -9.33 7.10 -9.75
N LEU A 379 -9.40 8.28 -10.38
CA LEU A 379 -10.00 8.46 -11.72
C LEU A 379 -9.26 7.63 -12.79
N SER A 380 -7.94 7.75 -12.88
CA SER A 380 -7.14 7.06 -13.89
C SER A 380 -7.21 5.52 -13.73
N ILE A 381 -7.16 5.02 -12.50
CA ILE A 381 -7.41 3.59 -12.17
C ILE A 381 -8.81 3.17 -12.62
N SER A 382 -9.85 3.97 -12.33
CA SER A 382 -11.23 3.62 -12.67
C SER A 382 -11.45 3.43 -14.17
N ILE A 383 -10.83 4.28 -14.98
CA ILE A 383 -10.85 4.23 -16.45
C ILE A 383 -10.01 3.04 -16.96
N HIS A 384 -8.75 2.93 -16.50
CA HIS A 384 -7.81 1.90 -16.96
C HIS A 384 -8.31 0.49 -16.70
N LEU A 385 -8.77 0.23 -15.46
CA LEU A 385 -9.27 -1.08 -15.03
C LEU A 385 -10.71 -1.36 -15.48
N LYS A 386 -11.37 -0.41 -16.16
CA LYS A 386 -12.78 -0.51 -16.56
C LYS A 386 -13.62 -0.93 -15.33
N LEU A 387 -13.49 -0.17 -14.24
CA LEU A 387 -14.27 -0.40 -13.02
C LEU A 387 -15.76 -0.14 -13.32
N THR A 388 -16.64 -0.93 -12.70
CA THR A 388 -18.09 -0.71 -12.84
C THR A 388 -18.63 0.17 -11.71
N GLU A 389 -19.60 1.02 -12.02
CA GLU A 389 -20.18 1.97 -11.07
C GLU A 389 -21.49 1.45 -10.44
N ALA A 390 -21.79 1.95 -9.24
CA ALA A 390 -23.09 1.75 -8.60
C ALA A 390 -24.19 2.62 -9.24
N PRO A 391 -25.49 2.29 -9.05
CA PRO A 391 -26.02 1.06 -8.46
C PRO A 391 -26.01 -0.14 -9.43
N GLU A 392 -25.76 0.09 -10.71
CA GLU A 392 -25.92 -0.91 -11.79
C GLU A 392 -25.00 -2.13 -11.62
N ALA A 393 -23.74 -1.90 -11.25
CA ALA A 393 -22.76 -2.96 -11.01
C ALA A 393 -21.68 -2.51 -10.02
N GLN A 394 -22.05 -2.38 -8.74
CA GLN A 394 -21.13 -2.02 -7.66
C GLN A 394 -19.90 -2.96 -7.58
N GLU A 395 -18.70 -2.38 -7.62
CA GLU A 395 -17.45 -3.09 -7.27
C GLU A 395 -17.34 -3.25 -5.74
N VAL A 396 -16.88 -4.41 -5.27
CA VAL A 396 -16.79 -4.75 -3.83
C VAL A 396 -15.38 -5.23 -3.51
N VAL A 397 -14.77 -4.65 -2.47
CA VAL A 397 -13.41 -4.96 -1.99
C VAL A 397 -13.41 -5.36 -0.51
N VAL A 398 -12.32 -6.00 -0.07
CA VAL A 398 -12.07 -6.33 1.34
C VAL A 398 -10.83 -5.59 1.83
N SER A 399 -11.00 -4.72 2.83
CA SER A 399 -9.92 -3.96 3.44
C SER A 399 -9.23 -4.78 4.54
N TYR A 400 -7.93 -4.99 4.38
CA TYR A 400 -7.09 -5.75 5.32
C TYR A 400 -5.58 -5.42 5.24
N LEU A 401 -5.14 -4.69 4.21
CA LEU A 401 -3.78 -4.17 4.07
C LEU A 401 -3.68 -2.86 4.87
N PRO A 402 -2.59 -2.58 5.62
CA PRO A 402 -2.55 -1.41 6.52
C PRO A 402 -2.83 -0.08 5.80
N LEU A 403 -3.83 0.67 6.27
CA LEU A 403 -4.22 1.98 5.71
C LEU A 403 -3.15 3.08 5.90
N SER A 404 -2.12 2.83 6.70
CA SER A 404 -0.86 3.59 6.75
C SER A 404 -0.04 3.50 5.44
N HIS A 405 -0.45 2.68 4.48
CA HIS A 405 0.22 2.48 3.19
C HIS A 405 -0.71 2.87 2.02
N ILE A 406 -0.23 3.71 1.09
CA ILE A 406 -1.07 4.29 0.03
C ILE A 406 -1.83 3.26 -0.82
N ALA A 407 -1.24 2.07 -1.06
CA ALA A 407 -1.90 1.04 -1.85
C ALA A 407 -3.20 0.51 -1.20
N ALA A 408 -3.31 0.56 0.13
CA ALA A 408 -4.55 0.23 0.83
C ALA A 408 -5.57 1.37 0.68
N GLN A 409 -5.18 2.62 0.98
CA GLN A 409 -6.08 3.78 0.82
C GLN A 409 -6.61 3.93 -0.62
N MET A 410 -5.74 3.74 -1.61
CA MET A 410 -6.09 3.91 -3.03
C MET A 410 -7.11 2.85 -3.49
N VAL A 411 -7.04 1.62 -2.99
CA VAL A 411 -8.02 0.56 -3.30
C VAL A 411 -9.27 0.69 -2.43
N ASP A 412 -9.11 0.89 -1.13
CA ASP A 412 -10.16 0.73 -0.13
C ASP A 412 -10.97 2.02 0.11
N ILE A 413 -10.38 3.21 -0.09
CA ILE A 413 -11.02 4.53 0.11
C ILE A 413 -11.25 5.25 -1.23
N TRP A 414 -10.19 5.49 -2.00
CA TRP A 414 -10.23 6.48 -3.09
C TRP A 414 -10.86 5.92 -4.38
N SER A 415 -10.43 4.73 -4.82
CA SER A 415 -11.01 4.08 -6.02
C SER A 415 -12.46 3.65 -5.81
N THR A 416 -12.81 3.18 -4.60
CA THR A 416 -14.19 2.82 -4.24
C THR A 416 -15.09 4.05 -4.22
N MET A 417 -14.70 5.13 -3.53
CA MET A 417 -15.43 6.41 -3.55
C MET A 417 -15.68 6.92 -4.97
N LYS A 418 -14.68 6.82 -5.86
CA LYS A 418 -14.80 7.30 -7.24
C LYS A 418 -15.93 6.61 -8.04
N VAL A 419 -16.22 5.34 -7.77
CA VAL A 419 -17.20 4.51 -8.53
C VAL A 419 -18.44 4.09 -7.71
N GLY A 420 -18.53 4.51 -6.45
CA GLY A 420 -19.59 4.07 -5.53
C GLY A 420 -19.44 2.63 -5.05
N GLY A 421 -18.20 2.12 -4.98
CA GLY A 421 -17.89 0.76 -4.53
C GLY A 421 -18.16 0.53 -3.03
N ALA A 422 -18.21 -0.74 -2.60
CA ALA A 422 -18.36 -1.09 -1.19
C ALA A 422 -17.06 -1.70 -0.61
N THR A 423 -16.62 -1.17 0.52
CA THR A 423 -15.44 -1.65 1.26
C THR A 423 -15.87 -2.41 2.50
N TYR A 424 -15.49 -3.69 2.59
CA TYR A 424 -15.76 -4.52 3.75
C TYR A 424 -14.50 -4.74 4.59
N PHE A 425 -14.56 -4.42 5.88
CA PHE A 425 -13.42 -4.54 6.79
C PHE A 425 -13.21 -5.99 7.24
N ALA A 426 -11.99 -6.51 7.06
CA ALA A 426 -11.61 -7.82 7.59
C ALA A 426 -11.31 -7.73 9.10
N GLN A 427 -11.48 -8.87 9.78
CA GLN A 427 -11.13 -8.97 11.21
C GLN A 427 -9.60 -8.82 11.43
N PRO A 428 -9.14 -8.35 12.60
CA PRO A 428 -7.71 -8.08 12.85
C PRO A 428 -6.78 -9.30 12.73
N ASP A 429 -7.33 -10.52 12.74
CA ASP A 429 -6.60 -11.78 12.52
C ASP A 429 -6.53 -12.22 11.03
N ALA A 430 -6.93 -11.35 10.10
CA ALA A 430 -6.94 -11.63 8.65
C ALA A 430 -5.62 -12.24 8.14
N LEU A 431 -4.50 -11.59 8.47
CA LEU A 431 -3.14 -12.01 8.07
C LEU A 431 -2.61 -13.23 8.86
N LYS A 432 -3.26 -13.57 9.98
CA LYS A 432 -3.01 -14.77 10.80
C LYS A 432 -3.75 -15.99 10.27
N GLY A 433 -4.80 -15.80 9.46
CA GLY A 433 -5.43 -16.88 8.68
C GLY A 433 -6.91 -16.68 8.36
N SER A 434 -7.60 -15.74 9.00
CA SER A 434 -9.06 -15.58 8.85
C SER A 434 -9.50 -14.90 7.54
N LEU A 435 -8.58 -14.28 6.78
CA LEU A 435 -8.90 -13.52 5.56
C LEU A 435 -9.79 -14.29 4.58
N VAL A 436 -9.52 -15.59 4.40
CA VAL A 436 -10.29 -16.46 3.49
C VAL A 436 -11.72 -16.72 3.98
N ASN A 437 -12.02 -16.47 5.26
CA ASN A 437 -13.39 -16.49 5.77
C ASN A 437 -14.10 -15.17 5.42
N THR A 438 -13.47 -14.00 5.64
CA THR A 438 -13.99 -12.71 5.19
C THR A 438 -14.28 -12.70 3.68
N LEU A 439 -13.38 -13.25 2.86
CA LEU A 439 -13.59 -13.35 1.41
C LEU A 439 -14.82 -14.20 1.05
N LYS A 440 -15.14 -15.26 1.82
CA LYS A 440 -16.34 -16.09 1.63
C LYS A 440 -17.63 -15.44 2.15
N GLU A 441 -17.54 -14.54 3.13
CA GLU A 441 -18.69 -13.77 3.62
C GLU A 441 -19.02 -12.63 2.63
N VAL A 442 -18.01 -11.92 2.13
CA VAL A 442 -18.16 -10.71 1.29
C VAL A 442 -18.34 -11.02 -0.21
N HIS A 443 -17.69 -12.06 -0.72
CA HIS A 443 -17.59 -12.38 -2.15
C HIS A 443 -17.19 -11.16 -3.02
N PRO A 444 -15.97 -10.59 -2.85
CA PRO A 444 -15.55 -9.38 -3.56
C PRO A 444 -15.49 -9.53 -5.09
N THR A 445 -15.59 -8.40 -5.80
CA THR A 445 -15.45 -8.32 -7.27
C THR A 445 -14.03 -7.99 -7.71
N VAL A 446 -13.25 -7.35 -6.83
CA VAL A 446 -11.83 -7.04 -6.99
C VAL A 446 -11.11 -7.41 -5.70
N PHE A 447 -9.92 -8.02 -5.80
CA PHE A 447 -9.11 -8.38 -4.65
C PHE A 447 -7.64 -8.07 -4.90
N MET A 448 -7.02 -7.30 -3.99
CA MET A 448 -5.60 -6.97 -4.00
C MET A 448 -4.86 -7.84 -2.97
N GLY A 449 -3.84 -8.56 -3.42
CA GLY A 449 -2.89 -9.27 -2.58
C GLY A 449 -1.52 -8.61 -2.58
N VAL A 450 -0.75 -8.82 -1.51
CA VAL A 450 0.72 -8.80 -1.60
C VAL A 450 1.22 -10.22 -1.90
N PRO A 451 2.41 -10.42 -2.49
CA PRO A 451 2.89 -11.74 -2.89
C PRO A 451 2.78 -12.80 -1.80
N ARG A 452 3.14 -12.46 -0.55
CA ARG A 452 3.07 -13.37 0.61
C ARG A 452 1.64 -13.85 0.95
N VAL A 453 0.60 -13.11 0.58
CA VAL A 453 -0.81 -13.54 0.72
C VAL A 453 -1.15 -14.58 -0.34
N TRP A 454 -0.73 -14.36 -1.59
CA TRP A 454 -0.89 -15.33 -2.68
C TRP A 454 -0.09 -16.61 -2.41
N GLU A 455 1.16 -16.52 -1.97
CA GLU A 455 1.97 -17.66 -1.51
C GLU A 455 1.25 -18.47 -0.41
N LYS A 456 0.82 -17.83 0.68
CA LYS A 456 0.11 -18.52 1.78
C LYS A 456 -1.17 -19.21 1.31
N MET A 457 -1.93 -18.60 0.40
CA MET A 457 -3.10 -19.25 -0.23
C MET A 457 -2.66 -20.46 -1.07
N GLN A 458 -1.60 -20.31 -1.88
CA GLN A 458 -1.03 -21.37 -2.71
C GLN A 458 -0.58 -22.57 -1.88
N GLU A 459 0.15 -22.33 -0.79
CA GLU A 459 0.62 -23.34 0.16
C GLU A 459 -0.54 -24.07 0.83
N LYS A 460 -1.54 -23.35 1.35
CA LYS A 460 -2.74 -23.95 1.94
C LYS A 460 -3.52 -24.80 0.93
N MET A 461 -3.59 -24.37 -0.33
CA MET A 461 -4.23 -25.11 -1.42
C MET A 461 -3.43 -26.36 -1.84
N LYS A 462 -2.10 -26.27 -1.92
CA LYS A 462 -1.19 -27.41 -2.12
C LYS A 462 -1.39 -28.46 -1.00
N SER A 463 -1.45 -28.02 0.27
CA SER A 463 -1.68 -28.83 1.47
C SER A 463 -3.05 -29.55 1.50
N VAL A 464 -4.15 -28.84 1.19
CA VAL A 464 -5.49 -29.44 1.07
C VAL A 464 -5.60 -30.38 -0.15
N GLY A 465 -4.90 -30.07 -1.24
CA GLY A 465 -4.79 -30.92 -2.42
C GLY A 465 -4.08 -32.25 -2.14
N ALA A 466 -3.00 -32.24 -1.36
CA ALA A 466 -2.25 -33.44 -0.99
C ALA A 466 -3.12 -34.47 -0.24
N LYS A 467 -3.98 -33.98 0.67
CA LYS A 467 -4.91 -34.77 1.50
C LYS A 467 -6.14 -35.29 0.74
N SER A 468 -6.27 -35.02 -0.56
CA SER A 468 -7.39 -35.48 -1.38
C SER A 468 -7.18 -36.89 -1.96
N SER A 469 -8.28 -37.62 -2.19
CA SER A 469 -8.24 -38.94 -2.81
C SER A 469 -7.54 -38.94 -4.18
N THR A 470 -6.87 -40.04 -4.54
CA THR A 470 -6.07 -40.15 -5.78
C THR A 470 -6.85 -39.80 -7.05
N VAL A 471 -8.16 -40.14 -7.12
CA VAL A 471 -9.03 -39.71 -8.25
C VAL A 471 -9.18 -38.19 -8.29
N ARG A 472 -9.47 -37.53 -7.16
CA ARG A 472 -9.55 -36.06 -7.08
C ARG A 472 -8.20 -35.41 -7.43
N ARG A 473 -7.07 -35.98 -6.99
CA ARG A 473 -5.72 -35.50 -7.33
C ARG A 473 -5.43 -35.58 -8.84
N LYS A 474 -5.75 -36.70 -9.50
CA LYS A 474 -5.63 -36.82 -10.97
C LYS A 474 -6.51 -35.82 -11.72
N VAL A 475 -7.77 -35.63 -11.31
CA VAL A 475 -8.68 -34.64 -11.92
C VAL A 475 -8.19 -33.21 -11.70
N ALA A 476 -7.64 -32.88 -10.53
CA ALA A 476 -7.07 -31.56 -10.25
C ALA A 476 -5.80 -31.30 -11.08
N ALA A 477 -4.90 -32.27 -11.22
CA ALA A 477 -3.69 -32.16 -12.05
C ALA A 477 -4.03 -31.92 -13.53
N TRP A 478 -4.96 -32.72 -14.09
CA TRP A 478 -5.48 -32.54 -15.45
C TRP A 478 -6.11 -31.14 -15.64
N ALA A 479 -6.92 -30.69 -14.67
CA ALA A 479 -7.55 -29.39 -14.75
C ALA A 479 -6.52 -28.25 -14.71
N LYS A 480 -5.45 -28.35 -13.89
CA LYS A 480 -4.35 -27.38 -13.86
C LYS A 480 -3.64 -27.28 -15.21
N ASP A 481 -3.24 -28.41 -15.79
CA ASP A 481 -2.55 -28.44 -17.09
C ASP A 481 -3.39 -27.77 -18.19
N VAL A 482 -4.64 -28.22 -18.36
CA VAL A 482 -5.60 -27.63 -19.31
C VAL A 482 -5.82 -26.14 -19.04
N GLY A 483 -5.87 -25.72 -17.78
CA GLY A 483 -6.01 -24.31 -17.38
C GLY A 483 -4.81 -23.47 -17.78
N LEU A 484 -3.60 -23.93 -17.47
CA LEU A 484 -2.34 -23.24 -17.74
C LEU A 484 -2.12 -23.06 -19.24
N GLN A 485 -2.19 -24.15 -20.02
CA GLN A 485 -2.01 -24.12 -21.47
C GLN A 485 -3.01 -23.19 -22.16
N THR A 486 -4.30 -23.27 -21.77
CA THR A 486 -5.36 -22.42 -22.33
C THR A 486 -5.13 -20.94 -21.99
N ASN A 487 -4.70 -20.62 -20.78
CA ASN A 487 -4.55 -19.22 -20.35
C ASN A 487 -3.24 -18.59 -20.83
N LEU A 488 -2.14 -19.35 -20.92
CA LEU A 488 -0.90 -18.92 -21.63
C LEU A 488 -1.17 -18.62 -23.12
N THR A 489 -1.96 -19.47 -23.78
CA THR A 489 -2.33 -19.25 -25.20
C THR A 489 -3.12 -17.96 -25.39
N LYS A 490 -4.11 -17.66 -24.53
CA LYS A 490 -4.85 -16.38 -24.55
C LYS A 490 -3.94 -15.18 -24.30
N MET A 491 -3.04 -15.27 -23.32
CA MET A 491 -2.10 -14.20 -22.95
C MET A 491 -1.20 -13.83 -24.14
N ASN A 492 -0.57 -14.83 -24.76
CA ASN A 492 0.31 -14.64 -25.91
C ASN A 492 -0.41 -14.13 -27.17
N GLN A 493 -1.74 -14.30 -27.25
CA GLN A 493 -2.57 -13.88 -28.39
C GLN A 493 -3.11 -12.44 -28.27
N ASN A 494 -2.72 -11.67 -27.26
CA ASN A 494 -3.09 -10.24 -27.10
C ASN A 494 -4.59 -9.95 -27.30
N GLY A 495 -5.45 -10.80 -26.73
CA GLY A 495 -6.91 -10.63 -26.82
C GLY A 495 -7.56 -11.09 -28.14
N ALA A 496 -6.80 -11.61 -29.10
CA ALA A 496 -7.37 -12.28 -30.28
C ALA A 496 -8.23 -13.49 -29.88
N VAL A 497 -9.22 -13.85 -30.70
CA VAL A 497 -10.29 -14.80 -30.35
C VAL A 497 -9.77 -16.24 -30.28
N SER A 498 -9.21 -16.60 -29.13
CA SER A 498 -8.77 -17.96 -28.82
C SER A 498 -9.97 -18.90 -28.61
N HIS A 499 -10.12 -19.90 -29.48
CA HIS A 499 -11.17 -20.93 -29.32
C HIS A 499 -10.98 -21.70 -28.01
N THR A 500 -11.77 -21.33 -27.00
CA THR A 500 -11.67 -21.90 -25.65
C THR A 500 -12.01 -23.41 -25.67
N PRO A 501 -11.05 -24.31 -25.34
CA PRO A 501 -11.24 -25.75 -25.48
C PRO A 501 -12.42 -26.31 -24.66
N LEU A 502 -13.08 -27.35 -25.19
CA LEU A 502 -14.15 -28.04 -24.46
C LEU A 502 -13.64 -28.65 -23.14
N THR A 503 -12.40 -29.15 -23.13
CA THR A 503 -11.69 -29.62 -21.93
C THR A 503 -11.60 -28.53 -20.86
N TYR A 504 -11.22 -27.30 -21.22
CA TYR A 504 -11.20 -26.15 -20.30
C TYR A 504 -12.60 -25.78 -19.81
N ARG A 505 -13.64 -25.85 -20.66
CA ARG A 505 -15.04 -25.65 -20.21
C ARG A 505 -15.47 -26.69 -19.16
N VAL A 506 -15.02 -27.93 -19.30
CA VAL A 506 -15.23 -29.00 -18.30
C VAL A 506 -14.42 -28.75 -17.03
N ALA A 507 -13.13 -28.43 -17.13
CA ALA A 507 -12.26 -28.08 -16.00
C ALA A 507 -12.83 -26.90 -15.18
N LYS A 508 -13.36 -25.87 -15.86
CA LYS A 508 -14.00 -24.70 -15.25
C LYS A 508 -15.25 -25.06 -14.44
N LYS A 509 -16.06 -26.00 -14.92
CA LYS A 509 -17.25 -26.50 -14.19
C LYS A 509 -16.91 -27.47 -13.05
N LEU A 510 -15.93 -28.36 -13.24
CA LEU A 510 -15.59 -29.41 -12.28
C LEU A 510 -14.65 -28.96 -11.15
N VAL A 511 -13.71 -28.07 -11.45
CA VAL A 511 -12.60 -27.65 -10.56
C VAL A 511 -12.61 -26.13 -10.34
N PHE A 512 -12.38 -25.29 -11.37
CA PHE A 512 -12.07 -23.86 -11.14
C PHE A 512 -13.20 -23.11 -10.41
N LYS A 513 -14.48 -23.35 -10.75
CA LYS A 513 -15.62 -22.74 -10.03
C LYS A 513 -15.66 -23.14 -8.54
N LYS A 514 -15.23 -24.36 -8.18
CA LYS A 514 -15.16 -24.82 -6.79
C LYS A 514 -13.97 -24.20 -6.06
N VAL A 515 -12.82 -24.10 -6.71
CA VAL A 515 -11.62 -23.44 -6.17
C VAL A 515 -11.91 -21.97 -5.87
N ARG A 516 -12.48 -21.24 -6.84
CA ARG A 516 -12.90 -19.84 -6.65
C ARG A 516 -13.88 -19.69 -5.48
N LYS A 517 -14.95 -20.49 -5.41
CA LYS A 517 -15.86 -20.47 -4.26
C LYS A 517 -15.18 -20.83 -2.92
N ALA A 518 -14.24 -21.77 -2.90
CA ALA A 518 -13.50 -22.13 -1.68
C ALA A 518 -12.59 -21.00 -1.16
N LEU A 519 -12.26 -20.02 -2.02
CA LEU A 519 -11.49 -18.81 -1.69
C LEU A 519 -12.38 -17.55 -1.51
N GLY A 520 -13.69 -17.62 -1.77
CA GLY A 520 -14.57 -16.44 -1.84
C GLY A 520 -14.44 -15.61 -3.13
N LEU A 521 -13.73 -16.12 -4.13
CA LEU A 521 -13.36 -15.43 -5.37
C LEU A 521 -14.27 -15.82 -6.56
N GLU A 522 -15.53 -16.24 -6.35
CA GLU A 522 -16.46 -16.53 -7.45
C GLU A 522 -17.02 -15.28 -8.15
N ARG A 523 -17.14 -14.15 -7.44
CA ARG A 523 -17.46 -12.83 -8.02
C ARG A 523 -16.23 -12.08 -8.50
N CYS A 524 -15.04 -12.44 -8.02
CA CYS A 524 -13.81 -11.69 -8.26
C CYS A 524 -13.35 -11.77 -9.73
N LYS A 525 -13.51 -10.67 -10.46
CA LYS A 525 -13.11 -10.52 -11.87
C LYS A 525 -11.62 -10.18 -12.00
N LYS A 526 -11.08 -9.41 -11.05
CA LYS A 526 -9.76 -8.76 -11.12
C LYS A 526 -8.98 -9.09 -9.84
N CYS A 527 -7.99 -9.98 -9.93
CA CYS A 527 -7.10 -10.35 -8.82
C CYS A 527 -5.75 -9.67 -9.03
N PHE A 528 -5.35 -8.77 -8.14
CA PHE A 528 -4.12 -7.99 -8.27
C PHE A 528 -3.02 -8.46 -7.31
N THR A 529 -1.77 -8.21 -7.68
CA THR A 529 -0.60 -8.35 -6.83
C THR A 529 0.37 -7.19 -7.05
N GLY A 530 1.14 -6.83 -6.03
CA GLY A 530 2.10 -5.73 -6.15
C GLY A 530 2.75 -5.39 -4.82
N ALA A 531 3.30 -4.17 -4.76
CA ALA A 531 4.22 -3.68 -3.72
C ALA A 531 5.57 -4.41 -3.64
N ALA A 532 5.63 -5.73 -3.85
CA ALA A 532 6.86 -6.52 -3.94
C ALA A 532 6.79 -7.51 -5.13
N PRO A 533 7.94 -8.03 -5.62
CA PRO A 533 7.98 -9.09 -6.64
C PRO A 533 7.27 -10.37 -6.22
N ILE A 534 6.78 -11.14 -7.20
CA ILE A 534 6.07 -12.41 -7.00
C ILE A 534 6.70 -13.52 -7.84
N THR A 535 6.83 -14.71 -7.27
CA THR A 535 7.47 -15.85 -7.94
C THR A 535 6.64 -16.38 -9.11
N LYS A 536 7.33 -16.86 -10.15
CA LYS A 536 6.70 -17.39 -11.36
C LYS A 536 5.83 -18.64 -11.09
N ASP A 537 6.24 -19.56 -10.20
CA ASP A 537 5.38 -20.68 -9.75
C ASP A 537 4.07 -20.18 -9.11
N THR A 538 4.08 -19.06 -8.38
CA THR A 538 2.86 -18.50 -7.80
C THR A 538 1.92 -17.99 -8.91
N LEU A 539 2.44 -17.20 -9.85
CA LEU A 539 1.66 -16.71 -10.99
C LEU A 539 1.09 -17.86 -11.84
N GLU A 540 1.92 -18.81 -12.27
CA GLU A 540 1.50 -19.95 -13.08
C GLU A 540 0.55 -20.88 -12.33
N PHE A 541 0.72 -21.07 -11.02
CA PHE A 541 -0.22 -21.84 -10.20
C PHE A 541 -1.63 -21.24 -10.21
N PHE A 542 -1.77 -19.94 -9.98
CA PHE A 542 -3.11 -19.30 -9.99
C PHE A 542 -3.68 -19.19 -11.41
N LEU A 543 -2.82 -18.92 -12.42
CA LEU A 543 -3.20 -18.94 -13.83
C LEU A 543 -3.76 -20.31 -14.28
N SER A 544 -3.15 -21.40 -13.79
CA SER A 544 -3.59 -22.79 -14.03
C SER A 544 -4.94 -23.13 -13.42
N LEU A 545 -5.43 -22.33 -12.46
CA LEU A 545 -6.71 -22.49 -11.77
C LEU A 545 -7.77 -21.49 -12.23
N ASP A 546 -7.51 -20.79 -13.35
CA ASP A 546 -8.36 -19.75 -13.91
C ASP A 546 -8.54 -18.54 -12.99
N ILE A 547 -7.47 -18.21 -12.26
CA ILE A 547 -7.30 -17.03 -11.42
C ILE A 547 -6.02 -16.30 -11.91
N PRO A 548 -6.06 -15.58 -13.05
CA PRO A 548 -4.92 -14.76 -13.44
C PRO A 548 -4.65 -13.71 -12.35
N LEU A 549 -3.38 -13.57 -11.97
CA LEU A 549 -2.91 -12.51 -11.08
C LEU A 549 -2.33 -11.39 -11.95
N TYR A 550 -2.82 -10.17 -11.76
CA TYR A 550 -2.39 -8.99 -12.49
C TYR A 550 -1.42 -8.18 -11.63
N GLU A 551 -0.18 -8.06 -12.09
CA GLU A 551 0.83 -7.31 -11.35
C GLU A 551 0.69 -5.79 -11.58
N LEU A 552 0.98 -4.99 -10.56
CA LEU A 552 1.07 -3.54 -10.63
C LEU A 552 2.34 -3.02 -9.96
N TYR A 553 2.86 -1.91 -10.47
CA TYR A 553 4.06 -1.25 -9.97
C TYR A 553 3.84 0.24 -9.74
N GLY A 554 4.53 0.77 -8.73
CA GLY A 554 4.41 2.11 -8.20
C GLY A 554 4.86 2.15 -6.73
N MET A 555 4.96 3.36 -6.18
CA MET A 555 5.52 3.66 -4.87
C MET A 555 4.64 4.67 -4.11
N SER A 556 5.03 5.08 -2.90
CA SER A 556 4.24 6.08 -2.16
C SER A 556 4.36 7.45 -2.81
N GLU A 557 5.56 7.75 -3.28
CA GLU A 557 5.96 8.94 -4.02
C GLU A 557 5.25 9.06 -5.40
N SER A 558 4.60 7.99 -5.88
CA SER A 558 3.72 7.98 -7.06
C SER A 558 2.25 7.73 -6.74
N SER A 559 1.81 8.03 -5.51
CA SER A 559 0.43 7.88 -5.04
C SER A 559 -0.18 6.48 -5.18
N GLY A 560 0.66 5.44 -5.19
CA GLY A 560 0.27 4.09 -5.58
C GLY A 560 0.73 3.77 -7.02
N PRO A 561 -0.11 3.14 -7.86
CA PRO A 561 0.34 2.56 -9.12
C PRO A 561 0.72 3.61 -10.19
N HIS A 562 1.80 3.32 -10.91
CA HIS A 562 2.20 3.96 -12.18
C HIS A 562 1.85 3.06 -13.39
N THR A 563 2.02 1.75 -13.25
CA THR A 563 1.66 0.74 -14.26
C THR A 563 0.78 -0.35 -13.65
N ILE A 564 -0.16 -0.89 -14.45
CA ILE A 564 -1.04 -1.99 -14.03
C ILE A 564 -1.30 -2.95 -15.19
N SER A 565 -1.21 -4.26 -14.94
CA SER A 565 -1.61 -5.31 -15.88
C SER A 565 -3.13 -5.39 -16.01
N LEU A 566 -3.63 -5.56 -17.24
CA LEU A 566 -5.05 -5.59 -17.57
C LEU A 566 -5.57 -7.00 -17.90
N PRO A 567 -6.87 -7.29 -17.69
CA PRO A 567 -7.46 -8.58 -18.06
C PRO A 567 -7.35 -8.94 -19.55
N ASP A 568 -7.31 -7.93 -20.43
CA ASP A 568 -7.12 -8.03 -21.87
C ASP A 568 -5.67 -7.76 -22.33
N ALA A 569 -4.79 -7.24 -21.45
CA ALA A 569 -3.38 -6.99 -21.73
C ALA A 569 -2.51 -7.23 -20.48
N TYR A 570 -1.94 -8.44 -20.37
CA TYR A 570 -0.98 -8.81 -19.33
C TYR A 570 0.13 -9.74 -19.86
N ARG A 571 1.19 -9.86 -19.08
CA ARG A 571 2.28 -10.83 -19.23
C ARG A 571 2.67 -11.34 -17.85
N LEU A 572 3.17 -12.58 -17.77
CA LEU A 572 3.81 -13.08 -16.55
C LEU A 572 5.08 -12.27 -16.27
N THR A 573 5.36 -11.99 -15.00
CA THR A 573 6.50 -11.20 -14.51
C THR A 573 6.55 -9.77 -15.07
N SER A 574 5.42 -9.24 -15.55
CA SER A 574 5.31 -7.85 -16.00
C SER A 574 4.35 -7.06 -15.13
N CYS A 575 4.81 -5.89 -14.73
CA CYS A 575 4.03 -4.90 -13.99
C CYS A 575 2.96 -4.18 -14.85
N GLY A 576 2.68 -4.67 -16.05
CA GLY A 576 1.66 -4.16 -16.95
C GLY A 576 2.13 -2.97 -17.78
N VAL A 577 1.18 -2.10 -18.12
CA VAL A 577 1.40 -0.90 -18.94
C VAL A 577 1.08 0.37 -18.16
N GLU A 578 1.58 1.50 -18.64
CA GLU A 578 1.41 2.85 -18.09
C GLU A 578 -0.07 3.21 -17.86
N LEU A 579 -0.39 3.88 -16.75
CA LEU A 579 -1.71 4.45 -16.52
C LEU A 579 -2.03 5.60 -17.51
N PRO A 580 -3.30 5.79 -17.90
CA PRO A 580 -3.72 6.91 -18.74
C PRO A 580 -3.30 8.27 -18.17
N GLY A 581 -2.49 9.00 -18.93
CA GLY A 581 -1.95 10.31 -18.56
C GLY A 581 -0.62 10.29 -17.79
N CYS A 582 -0.12 9.12 -17.42
CA CYS A 582 1.27 8.94 -16.98
C CYS A 582 2.24 8.86 -18.17
N LYS A 583 3.55 8.97 -17.89
CA LYS A 583 4.64 8.67 -18.84
C LYS A 583 5.81 8.07 -18.07
N THR A 584 6.52 7.12 -18.69
CA THR A 584 7.78 6.55 -18.17
C THR A 584 8.97 7.02 -19.00
N LYS A 585 10.03 7.44 -18.30
CA LYS A 585 11.38 7.58 -18.86
C LYS A 585 12.22 6.43 -18.31
N LEU A 586 13.01 5.79 -19.18
CA LEU A 586 14.07 4.86 -18.74
C LEU A 586 15.39 5.60 -18.90
N HIS A 587 15.95 6.07 -17.78
CA HIS A 587 17.17 6.87 -17.70
C HIS A 587 18.42 5.97 -17.65
N ASN A 588 19.54 6.45 -18.19
CA ASN A 588 20.83 5.74 -18.28
C ASN A 588 20.70 4.27 -18.70
N ARG A 589 20.24 4.04 -19.95
CA ARG A 589 20.02 2.69 -20.46
C ARG A 589 21.32 1.95 -20.76
N ASP A 590 21.37 0.67 -20.43
CA ASP A 590 22.39 -0.27 -20.87
C ASP A 590 22.09 -0.84 -22.27
N GLU A 591 22.99 -1.71 -22.76
CA GLU A 591 22.89 -2.36 -24.07
C GLU A 591 21.71 -3.36 -24.18
N GLU A 592 21.21 -3.89 -23.06
CA GLU A 592 19.99 -4.70 -23.02
C GLU A 592 18.70 -3.87 -22.95
N GLY A 593 18.82 -2.54 -22.84
CA GLY A 593 17.71 -1.60 -22.69
C GLY A 593 17.14 -1.49 -21.28
N ASN A 594 17.78 -2.06 -20.25
CA ASN A 594 17.45 -1.76 -18.85
C ASN A 594 17.89 -0.33 -18.54
N GLY A 595 17.09 0.43 -17.79
CA GLY A 595 17.48 1.72 -17.22
C GLY A 595 16.71 2.02 -15.94
N GLU A 596 17.04 3.12 -15.26
CA GLU A 596 16.25 3.56 -14.11
C GLU A 596 14.85 3.97 -14.57
N ILE A 597 13.83 3.46 -13.89
CA ILE A 597 12.44 3.79 -14.17
C ILE A 597 12.11 5.14 -13.52
N CYS A 598 11.90 6.18 -14.34
CA CYS A 598 11.52 7.51 -13.90
C CYS A 598 10.06 7.81 -14.29
N PHE A 599 9.26 8.32 -13.35
CA PHE A 599 7.82 8.56 -13.53
C PHE A 599 7.47 10.02 -13.83
N TRP A 600 6.46 10.22 -14.68
CA TRP A 600 5.76 11.49 -14.86
C TRP A 600 4.23 11.30 -14.81
N GLY A 601 3.52 12.29 -14.27
CA GLY A 601 2.04 12.35 -14.24
C GLY A 601 1.52 12.98 -12.96
N ARG A 602 0.22 13.29 -12.89
CA ARG A 602 -0.42 13.95 -11.72
C ARG A 602 -0.44 13.14 -10.43
N HIS A 603 -0.19 11.84 -10.51
CA HIS A 603 0.07 10.97 -9.35
C HIS A 603 1.46 11.18 -8.67
N VAL A 604 2.40 11.93 -9.25
CA VAL A 604 3.71 12.18 -8.62
C VAL A 604 3.54 13.13 -7.44
N PHE A 605 4.04 12.73 -6.27
CA PHE A 605 3.95 13.44 -4.99
C PHE A 605 4.40 14.90 -5.03
N MET A 606 4.00 15.66 -4.01
CA MET A 606 4.45 17.04 -3.82
C MET A 606 5.93 17.09 -3.37
N GLY A 607 6.41 16.06 -2.67
CA GLY A 607 7.75 15.98 -2.11
C GLY A 607 7.76 15.30 -0.75
N TYR A 608 8.88 15.36 -0.02
CA TYR A 608 8.96 14.88 1.36
C TYR A 608 8.85 16.06 2.35
N LEU A 609 7.98 15.91 3.34
CA LEU A 609 7.73 16.92 4.38
C LEU A 609 9.01 17.20 5.19
N ASN A 610 9.38 18.48 5.29
CA ASN A 610 10.55 18.98 6.00
C ASN A 610 11.90 18.39 5.50
N MET A 611 11.97 17.86 4.27
CA MET A 611 13.18 17.23 3.71
C MET A 611 13.47 17.70 2.27
N PRO A 612 13.98 18.93 2.07
CA PRO A 612 14.29 19.48 0.74
C PRO A 612 15.33 18.63 -0.01
N GLU A 613 16.49 18.35 0.62
CA GLU A 613 17.56 17.53 0.03
C GLU A 613 17.05 16.17 -0.47
N LYS A 614 16.17 15.52 0.29
CA LYS A 614 15.61 14.21 -0.10
C LYS A 614 14.54 14.30 -1.17
N THR A 615 13.93 15.47 -1.35
CA THR A 615 12.99 15.76 -2.43
C THR A 615 13.75 16.01 -3.73
N GLU A 616 14.86 16.74 -3.67
CA GLU A 616 15.78 16.98 -4.79
C GLU A 616 16.58 15.72 -5.18
N GLU A 617 16.92 14.83 -4.24
CA GLU A 617 17.46 13.49 -4.52
C GLU A 617 16.47 12.57 -5.28
N ALA A 618 15.18 12.91 -5.31
CA ALA A 618 14.12 12.08 -5.89
C ALA A 618 13.47 12.68 -7.14
N LEU A 619 13.70 13.96 -7.43
CA LEU A 619 13.10 14.69 -8.55
C LEU A 619 14.20 15.39 -9.35
N ASP A 620 14.28 15.10 -10.65
CA ASP A 620 15.20 15.83 -11.53
C ASP A 620 14.73 17.26 -11.83
N ALA A 621 15.60 18.06 -12.46
CA ALA A 621 15.33 19.46 -12.77
C ALA A 621 14.12 19.66 -13.70
N GLU A 622 13.78 18.66 -14.54
CA GLU A 622 12.56 18.66 -15.35
C GLU A 622 11.30 18.26 -14.55
N GLY A 623 11.46 17.60 -13.40
CA GLY A 623 10.42 17.21 -12.47
C GLY A 623 9.94 15.76 -12.55
N TRP A 624 10.73 14.85 -13.13
CA TRP A 624 10.49 13.40 -13.11
C TRP A 624 10.88 12.79 -11.77
N LEU A 625 10.07 11.85 -11.28
CA LEU A 625 10.37 11.07 -10.08
C LEU A 625 11.29 9.90 -10.41
N HIS A 626 12.50 9.90 -9.86
CA HIS A 626 13.43 8.78 -9.90
C HIS A 626 13.02 7.71 -8.88
N SER A 627 12.66 6.51 -9.35
CA SER A 627 12.18 5.45 -8.45
C SER A 627 13.29 4.73 -7.69
N GLY A 628 14.53 4.77 -8.17
CA GLY A 628 15.64 3.93 -7.70
C GLY A 628 15.55 2.46 -8.15
N ASP A 629 14.54 2.08 -8.94
CA ASP A 629 14.35 0.73 -9.45
C ASP A 629 14.71 0.66 -10.96
N LEU A 630 15.31 -0.45 -11.39
CA LEU A 630 15.72 -0.68 -12.78
C LEU A 630 14.67 -1.50 -13.53
N GLY A 631 14.48 -1.23 -14.82
CA GLY A 631 13.61 -2.03 -15.67
C GLY A 631 13.70 -1.74 -17.15
N LYS A 632 12.97 -2.52 -17.95
CA LYS A 632 12.84 -2.35 -19.40
C LYS A 632 11.41 -2.55 -19.89
N HIS A 633 11.13 -1.97 -21.06
CA HIS A 633 9.88 -2.16 -21.79
C HIS A 633 10.05 -3.16 -22.92
N ASP A 634 9.07 -4.04 -23.12
CA ASP A 634 9.01 -4.85 -24.34
C ASP A 634 8.36 -4.09 -25.53
N GLN A 635 8.28 -4.77 -26.68
CA GLN A 635 7.71 -4.24 -27.93
C GLN A 635 6.21 -3.91 -27.81
N ASN A 636 5.49 -4.45 -26.81
CA ASN A 636 4.09 -4.18 -26.53
C ASN A 636 3.90 -3.18 -25.36
N LYS A 637 4.96 -2.49 -24.92
CA LYS A 637 4.96 -1.52 -23.81
C LYS A 637 4.68 -2.13 -22.43
N PHE A 638 4.82 -3.45 -22.27
CA PHE A 638 4.84 -4.05 -20.94
C PHE A 638 6.15 -3.68 -20.22
N LEU A 639 6.04 -3.18 -19.00
CA LEU A 639 7.16 -2.87 -18.12
C LEU A 639 7.56 -4.11 -17.30
N TYR A 640 8.87 -4.35 -17.19
CA TYR A 640 9.47 -5.41 -16.40
C TYR A 640 10.54 -4.78 -15.49
N ILE A 641 10.45 -5.02 -14.19
CA ILE A 641 11.46 -4.61 -13.20
C ILE A 641 12.59 -5.65 -13.25
N THR A 642 13.84 -5.22 -13.39
CA THR A 642 15.02 -6.10 -13.50
C THR A 642 15.99 -5.96 -12.35
N GLY A 643 15.86 -4.93 -11.51
CA GLY A 643 16.67 -4.76 -10.31
C GLY A 643 16.32 -3.50 -9.54
N ARG A 644 17.15 -3.16 -8.55
CA ARG A 644 16.99 -1.98 -7.71
C ARG A 644 18.34 -1.39 -7.37
N ILE A 645 18.57 -0.13 -7.73
CA ILE A 645 19.91 0.50 -7.76
C ILE A 645 20.57 0.44 -6.37
N LYS A 646 19.81 0.77 -5.31
CA LYS A 646 20.29 0.75 -3.91
C LYS A 646 20.34 -0.66 -3.28
N GLU A 647 20.01 -1.71 -4.04
CA GLU A 647 20.13 -3.12 -3.63
C GLU A 647 20.96 -3.96 -4.63
N LEU A 648 21.55 -3.34 -5.67
CA LEU A 648 22.55 -4.00 -6.51
C LEU A 648 23.75 -4.36 -5.65
N ILE A 649 24.15 -5.64 -5.69
CA ILE A 649 25.43 -6.09 -5.15
C ILE A 649 26.50 -5.68 -6.16
N ILE A 650 27.43 -4.83 -5.75
CA ILE A 650 28.64 -4.53 -6.54
C ILE A 650 29.75 -5.39 -5.97
N THR A 651 30.11 -6.47 -6.65
CA THR A 651 31.16 -7.39 -6.16
C THR A 651 32.52 -6.70 -6.09
N ALA A 652 33.51 -7.30 -5.41
CA ALA A 652 34.88 -6.81 -5.42
C ALA A 652 35.54 -6.78 -6.83
N GLY A 653 34.94 -7.44 -7.83
CA GLY A 653 35.35 -7.36 -9.24
C GLY A 653 34.64 -6.27 -10.05
N GLY A 654 33.74 -5.48 -9.45
CA GLY A 654 32.95 -4.44 -10.15
C GLY A 654 31.67 -4.92 -10.82
N GLU A 655 31.41 -6.23 -10.86
CA GLU A 655 30.18 -6.81 -11.42
C GLU A 655 28.95 -6.37 -10.60
N ASN A 656 27.95 -5.81 -11.29
CA ASN A 656 26.67 -5.38 -10.73
C ASN A 656 25.65 -6.53 -10.79
N ILE A 657 25.12 -6.94 -9.64
CA ILE A 657 24.29 -8.13 -9.52
C ILE A 657 22.95 -7.79 -8.83
N PRO A 658 21.79 -7.93 -9.51
CA PRO A 658 20.49 -7.82 -8.85
C PRO A 658 20.23 -9.08 -7.99
N PRO A 659 20.00 -8.96 -6.67
CA PRO A 659 19.92 -10.11 -5.79
C PRO A 659 18.60 -10.90 -5.91
N VAL A 660 17.46 -10.20 -6.05
CA VAL A 660 16.12 -10.81 -5.98
C VAL A 660 15.89 -11.93 -7.02
N PRO A 661 16.28 -11.80 -8.30
CA PRO A 661 16.12 -12.90 -9.27
C PRO A 661 16.86 -14.18 -8.87
N ILE A 662 18.00 -14.08 -8.17
CA ILE A 662 18.80 -15.21 -7.71
C ILE A 662 18.16 -15.81 -6.44
N GLU A 663 17.66 -14.97 -5.53
CA GLU A 663 16.96 -15.38 -4.30
C GLU A 663 15.67 -16.16 -4.61
N ASP A 664 14.83 -15.64 -5.53
CA ASP A 664 13.60 -16.33 -5.94
C ASP A 664 13.90 -17.59 -6.76
N ALA A 665 14.98 -17.62 -7.56
CA ALA A 665 15.42 -18.84 -8.24
C ALA A 665 15.85 -19.95 -7.25
N VAL A 666 16.50 -19.61 -6.12
CA VAL A 666 16.81 -20.57 -5.05
C VAL A 666 15.55 -21.04 -4.32
N LYS A 667 14.60 -20.14 -4.03
CA LYS A 667 13.27 -20.51 -3.46
C LYS A 667 12.48 -21.45 -4.39
N GLU A 668 12.57 -21.27 -5.71
CA GLU A 668 11.98 -22.17 -6.72
C GLU A 668 12.70 -23.53 -6.76
N ALA A 669 14.03 -23.51 -6.76
CA ALA A 669 14.87 -24.72 -6.85
C ALA A 669 14.88 -25.58 -5.56
N VAL A 670 14.51 -24.99 -4.42
CA VAL A 670 14.47 -25.65 -3.09
C VAL A 670 13.19 -25.23 -2.32
N PRO A 671 12.02 -25.87 -2.56
CA PRO A 671 10.72 -25.48 -1.98
C PRO A 671 10.58 -25.48 -0.45
N LEU A 672 11.59 -26.00 0.27
CA LEU A 672 11.73 -25.95 1.73
C LEU A 672 12.07 -24.55 2.26
N ILE A 673 12.72 -23.72 1.44
CA ILE A 673 13.20 -22.39 1.83
C ILE A 673 12.02 -21.42 1.94
N SER A 674 11.96 -20.66 3.03
CA SER A 674 10.96 -19.61 3.26
C SER A 674 11.43 -18.30 2.63
N ASN A 675 12.58 -17.79 3.10
CA ASN A 675 13.29 -16.64 2.58
C ASN A 675 14.74 -17.00 2.24
N ALA A 676 15.26 -16.41 1.16
CA ALA A 676 16.67 -16.44 0.79
C ALA A 676 17.17 -14.99 0.71
N MET A 677 18.38 -14.73 1.19
CA MET A 677 19.04 -13.43 1.06
C MET A 677 20.46 -13.60 0.53
N LEU A 678 20.68 -13.10 -0.69
CA LEU A 678 21.98 -13.05 -1.36
C LEU A 678 22.85 -11.94 -0.77
N ILE A 679 24.13 -12.24 -0.64
CA ILE A 679 25.16 -11.37 -0.05
C ILE A 679 26.40 -11.39 -0.94
N GLY A 680 27.01 -10.22 -1.13
CA GLY A 680 28.23 -10.12 -1.93
C GLY A 680 28.75 -8.70 -2.18
N ASP A 681 28.07 -7.65 -1.69
CA ASP A 681 28.53 -6.27 -1.89
C ASP A 681 29.95 -6.08 -1.34
N LYS A 682 30.86 -5.68 -2.23
CA LYS A 682 32.30 -5.51 -2.00
C LYS A 682 33.01 -6.78 -1.51
N ARG A 683 32.47 -7.96 -1.80
CA ARG A 683 33.05 -9.27 -1.46
C ARG A 683 33.63 -10.00 -2.67
N LYS A 684 34.52 -10.96 -2.41
CA LYS A 684 35.21 -11.79 -3.43
C LYS A 684 34.28 -12.71 -4.21
N PHE A 685 33.12 -13.06 -3.65
CA PHE A 685 32.14 -13.99 -4.22
C PHE A 685 30.76 -13.82 -3.58
N LEU A 686 29.72 -14.37 -4.21
CA LEU A 686 28.38 -14.41 -3.65
C LEU A 686 28.22 -15.51 -2.58
N SER A 687 27.56 -15.15 -1.49
CA SER A 687 27.09 -16.07 -0.45
C SER A 687 25.59 -15.86 -0.18
N MET A 688 24.96 -16.75 0.60
CA MET A 688 23.51 -16.68 0.83
C MET A 688 23.11 -17.10 2.25
N LEU A 689 22.25 -16.30 2.89
CA LEU A 689 21.51 -16.71 4.08
C LEU A 689 20.19 -17.35 3.65
N LEU A 690 19.87 -18.51 4.21
CA LEU A 690 18.63 -19.25 3.97
C LEU A 690 17.85 -19.39 5.27
N THR A 691 16.53 -19.47 5.13
CA THR A 691 15.58 -19.79 6.22
C THR A 691 14.65 -20.90 5.73
N VAL A 692 14.16 -21.76 6.62
CA VAL A 692 13.26 -22.87 6.25
C VAL A 692 11.84 -22.62 6.75
N LYS A 693 10.85 -23.18 6.05
CA LYS A 693 9.43 -22.95 6.38
C LYS A 693 9.04 -23.61 7.70
N CYS A 694 8.77 -22.78 8.70
CA CYS A 694 8.38 -23.19 10.04
C CYS A 694 6.89 -22.88 10.32
N GLN A 695 6.42 -23.28 11.50
CA GLN A 695 5.19 -22.77 12.10
C GLN A 695 5.42 -21.33 12.61
N VAL A 696 4.32 -20.61 12.80
CA VAL A 696 4.34 -19.21 13.24
C VAL A 696 3.27 -19.05 14.30
N ASN A 697 3.67 -18.53 15.47
CA ASN A 697 2.81 -18.41 16.61
C ASN A 697 1.58 -17.56 16.30
N ALA A 698 0.38 -18.13 16.48
CA ALA A 698 -0.87 -17.45 16.12
C ALA A 698 -1.15 -16.21 17.00
N VAL A 699 -0.56 -16.10 18.18
CA VAL A 699 -0.76 -14.97 19.10
C VAL A 699 0.28 -13.87 18.84
N THR A 700 1.57 -14.17 18.93
CA THR A 700 2.64 -13.17 18.80
C THR A 700 2.96 -12.81 17.34
N GLY A 701 2.87 -13.79 16.43
CA GLY A 701 3.32 -13.66 15.04
C GLY A 701 4.79 -14.00 14.82
N GLU A 702 5.46 -14.56 15.82
CA GLU A 702 6.87 -14.96 15.77
C GLU A 702 7.04 -16.35 15.11
N PRO A 703 8.14 -16.62 14.39
CA PRO A 703 8.45 -17.94 13.85
C PRO A 703 8.88 -18.91 14.94
N GLU A 704 8.33 -20.11 14.94
CA GLU A 704 8.59 -21.17 15.92
C GLU A 704 9.64 -22.17 15.39
N ASP A 705 10.28 -22.94 16.27
CA ASP A 705 11.29 -23.95 15.87
C ASP A 705 10.67 -25.21 15.23
N GLU A 706 9.34 -25.41 15.27
CA GLU A 706 8.71 -26.53 14.56
C GLU A 706 8.57 -26.23 13.06
N LEU A 707 8.93 -27.19 12.20
CA LEU A 707 8.77 -27.08 10.75
C LEU A 707 7.30 -27.05 10.34
N SER A 708 6.97 -26.37 9.24
CA SER A 708 5.62 -26.41 8.67
C SER A 708 5.28 -27.85 8.22
N PRO A 709 4.00 -28.27 8.23
CA PRO A 709 3.60 -29.60 7.76
C PRO A 709 4.08 -29.91 6.33
N GLU A 710 4.17 -28.89 5.47
CA GLU A 710 4.66 -28.97 4.11
C GLU A 710 6.20 -29.11 4.04
N ALA A 711 6.92 -28.51 4.99
CA ALA A 711 8.37 -28.68 5.15
C ALA A 711 8.74 -30.07 5.70
N VAL A 712 8.02 -30.58 6.71
CA VAL A 712 8.20 -31.95 7.22
C VAL A 712 7.94 -32.98 6.12
N GLU A 713 6.88 -32.79 5.32
CA GLU A 713 6.58 -33.65 4.16
C GLU A 713 7.59 -33.47 3.01
N PHE A 714 8.33 -32.36 2.94
CA PHE A 714 9.47 -32.23 2.03
C PHE A 714 10.66 -33.03 2.55
N CYS A 715 11.06 -32.85 3.81
CA CYS A 715 12.18 -33.56 4.44
C CYS A 715 12.00 -35.09 4.36
N ARG A 716 10.82 -35.61 4.69
CA ARG A 716 10.51 -37.05 4.59
C ARG A 716 10.68 -37.63 3.20
N ARG A 717 10.36 -36.87 2.15
CA ARG A 717 10.55 -37.30 0.75
C ARG A 717 12.03 -37.32 0.32
N LEU A 718 12.92 -36.70 1.08
CA LEU A 718 14.37 -36.78 0.93
C LEU A 718 15.01 -37.89 1.80
N GLY A 719 14.21 -38.61 2.60
CA GLY A 719 14.71 -39.55 3.61
C GLY A 719 15.16 -38.90 4.92
N SER A 720 14.87 -37.61 5.12
CA SER A 720 15.10 -36.92 6.39
C SER A 720 13.92 -37.11 7.36
N ASN A 721 14.25 -37.24 8.65
CA ASN A 721 13.28 -37.26 9.75
C ASN A 721 13.11 -35.90 10.44
N ALA A 722 13.71 -34.82 9.90
CA ALA A 722 13.68 -33.50 10.52
C ALA A 722 12.25 -32.99 10.73
N THR A 723 12.01 -32.47 11.93
CA THR A 723 10.76 -31.84 12.38
C THR A 723 10.98 -30.42 12.91
N ARG A 724 12.23 -30.01 13.14
CA ARG A 724 12.58 -28.71 13.75
C ARG A 724 13.56 -27.91 12.88
N VAL A 725 13.54 -26.58 12.99
CA VAL A 725 14.43 -25.66 12.26
C VAL A 725 15.88 -25.87 12.70
N SER A 726 16.07 -25.94 14.02
CA SER A 726 17.35 -26.23 14.69
C SER A 726 18.05 -27.50 14.19
N GLU A 727 17.30 -28.57 13.90
CA GLU A 727 17.84 -29.83 13.37
C GLU A 727 18.51 -29.62 11.99
N ILE A 728 17.89 -28.84 11.11
CA ILE A 728 18.42 -28.53 9.78
C ILE A 728 19.55 -27.51 9.88
N ALA A 729 19.35 -26.42 10.62
CA ALA A 729 20.30 -25.33 10.77
C ALA A 729 21.61 -25.76 11.45
N SER A 730 21.60 -26.85 12.25
CA SER A 730 22.79 -27.48 12.82
C SER A 730 23.80 -28.01 11.78
N GLY A 731 23.39 -28.15 10.51
CA GLY A 731 24.20 -28.77 9.47
C GLY A 731 24.22 -30.30 9.47
N GLN A 732 23.62 -30.96 10.47
CA GLN A 732 23.71 -32.42 10.63
C GLN A 732 22.83 -33.19 9.63
N ASP A 733 21.74 -32.59 9.14
CA ASP A 733 20.89 -33.21 8.11
C ASP A 733 21.54 -33.18 6.72
N LYS A 734 22.28 -34.25 6.41
CA LYS A 734 22.94 -34.42 5.12
C LYS A 734 21.96 -34.48 3.94
N ALA A 735 20.76 -35.04 4.10
CA ALA A 735 19.81 -35.21 3.00
C ALA A 735 19.21 -33.86 2.59
N VAL A 736 18.83 -33.03 3.56
CA VAL A 736 18.38 -31.66 3.32
C VAL A 736 19.54 -30.80 2.77
N ASN A 737 20.73 -30.89 3.35
CA ASN A 737 21.87 -30.07 2.92
C ASN A 737 22.38 -30.41 1.51
N THR A 738 22.41 -31.69 1.12
CA THR A 738 22.67 -32.09 -0.28
C THR A 738 21.60 -31.52 -1.21
N THR A 739 20.32 -31.58 -0.83
CA THR A 739 19.22 -31.04 -1.66
C THR A 739 19.29 -29.51 -1.83
N ILE A 740 19.70 -28.78 -0.79
CA ILE A 740 19.97 -27.34 -0.85
C ILE A 740 21.14 -27.06 -1.81
N GLN A 741 22.25 -27.77 -1.66
CA GLN A 741 23.42 -27.61 -2.53
C GLN A 741 23.12 -27.92 -3.99
N GLU A 742 22.37 -28.98 -4.28
CA GLU A 742 21.92 -29.29 -5.64
C GLU A 742 21.00 -28.20 -6.21
N GLY A 743 20.11 -27.62 -5.39
CA GLY A 743 19.27 -26.50 -5.79
C GLY A 743 20.08 -25.27 -6.16
N ILE A 744 21.08 -24.94 -5.35
CA ILE A 744 22.02 -23.85 -5.63
C ILE A 744 22.86 -24.15 -6.87
N ASN A 745 23.26 -25.39 -7.10
CA ASN A 745 23.95 -25.80 -8.34
C ASN A 745 23.06 -25.56 -9.57
N ARG A 746 21.78 -25.97 -9.54
CA ARG A 746 20.80 -25.72 -10.62
C ARG A 746 20.52 -24.24 -10.90
N VAL A 747 20.73 -23.36 -9.92
CA VAL A 747 20.67 -21.90 -10.09
C VAL A 747 21.99 -21.39 -10.68
N ASN A 748 23.13 -21.84 -10.17
CA ASN A 748 24.47 -21.50 -10.66
C ASN A 748 24.72 -21.93 -12.11
N GLU A 749 24.10 -23.02 -12.58
CA GLU A 749 24.08 -23.46 -13.98
C GLU A 749 23.40 -22.46 -14.94
N ARG A 750 22.59 -21.54 -14.40
CA ARG A 750 21.85 -20.50 -15.15
C ARG A 750 22.42 -19.10 -14.95
N ALA A 751 23.51 -18.95 -14.20
CA ALA A 751 24.13 -17.66 -13.90
C ALA A 751 24.77 -17.06 -15.17
N ALA A 752 24.56 -15.77 -15.42
CA ALA A 752 25.06 -15.13 -16.66
C ALA A 752 26.59 -14.92 -16.65
N SER A 753 27.20 -14.84 -15.47
CA SER A 753 28.66 -14.78 -15.30
C SER A 753 29.11 -15.61 -14.10
N ASN A 754 30.42 -15.96 -14.03
CA ASN A 754 30.96 -16.66 -12.87
C ASN A 754 30.85 -15.84 -11.57
N ALA A 755 30.76 -14.51 -11.65
CA ALA A 755 30.54 -13.65 -10.48
C ALA A 755 29.10 -13.79 -9.92
N GLN A 756 28.14 -14.18 -10.74
CA GLN A 756 26.75 -14.47 -10.34
C GLN A 756 26.54 -15.87 -9.71
N ARG A 757 27.60 -16.67 -9.55
CA ARG A 757 27.51 -18.00 -8.91
C ARG A 757 27.65 -17.91 -7.39
N ILE A 758 26.67 -18.43 -6.67
CA ILE A 758 26.66 -18.58 -5.20
C ILE A 758 27.70 -19.63 -4.81
N GLN A 759 28.69 -19.25 -4.00
CA GLN A 759 29.79 -20.15 -3.58
C GLN A 759 29.62 -20.71 -2.17
N LYS A 760 28.91 -20.01 -1.27
CA LYS A 760 28.67 -20.45 0.11
C LYS A 760 27.25 -20.11 0.56
N TRP A 761 26.70 -20.89 1.48
CA TRP A 761 25.37 -20.64 2.08
C TRP A 761 25.31 -21.21 3.50
N ILE A 762 24.36 -20.72 4.31
CA ILE A 762 23.94 -21.35 5.57
C ILE A 762 22.43 -21.31 5.71
N VAL A 763 21.86 -22.20 6.53
CA VAL A 763 20.50 -22.09 7.04
C VAL A 763 20.55 -21.43 8.43
N LEU A 764 19.65 -20.48 8.68
CA LEU A 764 19.48 -19.78 9.95
C LEU A 764 18.53 -20.54 10.89
N ASN A 765 18.71 -20.36 12.19
CA ASN A 765 17.93 -21.02 13.25
C ASN A 765 16.46 -20.55 13.35
N GLN A 766 16.05 -19.50 12.61
CA GLN A 766 14.71 -18.92 12.65
C GLN A 766 14.37 -18.27 11.29
N ASP A 767 13.09 -18.17 10.94
CA ASP A 767 12.61 -17.49 9.72
C ASP A 767 12.54 -15.95 9.90
N PHE A 768 12.48 -15.20 8.81
CA PHE A 768 12.35 -13.74 8.84
C PHE A 768 10.90 -13.31 9.14
N SER A 769 10.73 -12.30 9.98
CA SER A 769 9.44 -11.89 10.53
C SER A 769 9.24 -10.38 10.59
N VAL A 770 8.01 -9.93 10.84
CA VAL A 770 7.72 -8.50 11.12
C VAL A 770 8.04 -8.15 12.58
N VAL A 771 8.05 -9.13 13.48
CA VAL A 771 8.21 -8.96 14.94
C VAL A 771 9.70 -8.89 15.33
N GLY A 772 10.52 -9.84 14.87
CA GLY A 772 12.00 -9.77 14.94
C GLY A 772 12.58 -8.64 14.08
N GLY A 773 11.77 -8.08 13.17
CA GLY A 773 12.04 -6.84 12.48
C GLY A 773 12.84 -6.99 11.20
N GLU A 774 13.12 -8.22 10.75
CA GLU A 774 13.77 -8.54 9.47
C GLU A 774 12.91 -8.11 8.27
N LEU A 775 11.58 -8.15 8.44
CA LEU A 775 10.59 -7.70 7.47
C LEU A 775 9.93 -6.38 7.88
N GLY A 776 9.53 -5.58 6.90
CA GLY A 776 8.64 -4.43 7.09
C GLY A 776 7.16 -4.82 7.19
N PRO A 777 6.26 -3.89 7.54
CA PRO A 777 4.82 -4.17 7.70
C PRO A 777 4.13 -4.72 6.44
N THR A 778 4.72 -4.48 5.26
CA THR A 778 4.29 -5.01 3.95
C THR A 778 5.00 -6.32 3.56
N MET A 779 5.60 -7.04 4.53
CA MET A 779 6.39 -8.27 4.36
C MET A 779 7.67 -8.11 3.51
N LYS A 780 8.15 -6.89 3.28
CA LYS A 780 9.41 -6.62 2.53
C LYS A 780 10.65 -6.86 3.38
N LEU A 781 11.67 -7.51 2.83
CA LEU A 781 12.97 -7.74 3.49
C LEU A 781 13.73 -6.42 3.72
N LYS A 782 14.18 -6.17 4.95
CA LYS A 782 15.05 -5.04 5.33
C LYS A 782 16.52 -5.46 5.31
N ARG A 783 17.11 -5.60 4.12
CA ARG A 783 18.50 -6.09 3.95
C ARG A 783 19.51 -5.52 4.97
N PRO A 784 19.60 -4.20 5.25
CA PRO A 784 20.61 -3.68 6.16
C PRO A 784 20.41 -4.08 7.63
N VAL A 785 19.17 -4.36 8.04
CA VAL A 785 18.85 -4.89 9.38
C VAL A 785 19.34 -6.33 9.48
N VAL A 786 19.03 -7.17 8.48
CA VAL A 786 19.46 -8.57 8.42
C VAL A 786 20.99 -8.70 8.32
N MET A 787 21.66 -7.83 7.56
CA MET A 787 23.13 -7.71 7.53
C MET A 787 23.73 -7.38 8.89
N LYS A 788 23.04 -6.56 9.72
CA LYS A 788 23.48 -6.22 11.07
C LYS A 788 23.24 -7.38 12.04
N MET A 789 22.09 -8.05 11.96
CA MET A 789 21.70 -9.16 12.85
C MET A 789 22.59 -10.40 12.66
N HIS A 790 22.91 -10.76 11.42
CA HIS A 790 23.72 -11.95 11.10
C HIS A 790 25.18 -11.62 10.73
N LYS A 791 25.69 -10.47 11.20
CA LYS A 791 27.03 -9.98 10.82
C LYS A 791 28.12 -11.03 11.00
N GLU A 792 28.10 -11.78 12.10
CA GLU A 792 29.13 -12.79 12.37
C GLU A 792 29.07 -13.95 11.37
N GLN A 793 27.89 -14.50 11.11
CA GLN A 793 27.66 -15.55 10.12
C GLN A 793 28.12 -15.10 8.73
N ILE A 794 27.87 -13.83 8.39
CA ILE A 794 28.25 -13.23 7.12
C ILE A 794 29.77 -13.10 7.00
N GLU A 795 30.47 -12.57 8.02
CA GLU A 795 31.93 -12.53 7.99
C GLU A 795 32.55 -13.94 8.00
N ASN A 796 31.91 -14.93 8.63
CA ASN A 796 32.34 -16.33 8.61
C ASN A 796 32.34 -16.95 7.20
N PHE A 797 31.54 -16.45 6.24
CA PHE A 797 31.70 -16.83 4.83
C PHE A 797 33.05 -16.38 4.25
N TYR A 798 33.54 -15.21 4.64
CA TYR A 798 34.68 -14.53 4.00
C TYR A 798 35.99 -14.61 4.81
N LYS A 799 35.97 -15.13 6.04
CA LYS A 799 37.17 -15.55 6.77
C LYS A 799 37.87 -16.68 6.01
N GLU A 800 39.16 -16.52 5.78
CA GLU A 800 40.01 -17.55 5.16
C GLU A 800 40.48 -18.55 6.22
N LEU A 801 39.73 -19.64 6.37
CA LEU A 801 40.24 -20.90 6.93
C LEU A 801 40.63 -21.83 5.78
N THR A 802 41.76 -22.51 5.95
CA THR A 802 42.38 -23.36 4.93
C THR A 802 41.60 -24.65 4.70
N THR A 803 41.24 -24.90 3.43
CA THR A 803 40.85 -26.23 2.89
C THR A 803 39.45 -26.72 3.32
N PRO A 804 38.70 -27.49 2.51
CA PRO A 804 38.95 -27.94 1.14
C PRO A 804 38.22 -27.13 0.06
N THR A 805 38.75 -27.16 -1.16
CA THR A 805 38.02 -26.82 -2.38
C THR A 805 36.97 -27.88 -2.69
N THR A 806 35.83 -27.46 -3.25
CA THR A 806 35.02 -28.35 -4.10
C THR A 806 35.87 -28.80 -5.30
N PRO A 807 35.78 -30.07 -5.74
CA PRO A 807 36.21 -30.44 -7.08
C PRO A 807 35.57 -29.49 -8.12
N ASP A 808 36.31 -29.23 -9.20
CA ASP A 808 35.84 -28.54 -10.41
C ASP A 808 35.36 -27.08 -10.25
N ASN A 809 36.17 -26.23 -9.61
CA ASN A 809 36.28 -24.82 -10.03
C ASN A 809 37.63 -24.17 -9.63
N PRO A 810 38.71 -24.30 -10.42
CA PRO A 810 39.95 -23.57 -10.18
C PRO A 810 39.75 -22.06 -10.42
N LEU A 811 40.26 -21.23 -9.52
CA LEU A 811 40.36 -19.78 -9.73
C LEU A 811 41.29 -19.49 -10.92
N PRO A 812 41.01 -18.47 -11.75
CA PRO A 812 41.96 -17.97 -12.73
C PRO A 812 43.27 -17.56 -12.06
N SER A 813 44.40 -17.83 -12.71
CA SER A 813 45.68 -17.22 -12.34
C SER A 813 45.63 -15.71 -12.53
N LYS A 814 46.34 -14.99 -11.65
CA LYS A 814 46.44 -13.51 -11.61
C LYS A 814 46.79 -12.88 -12.96
#